data_AF-A0A948BQP3-F1
#
_entry.id   AF-A0A948BQP3-F1
#
_cell.length_a   1.000
_cell.length_b   1.000
_cell.length_c   1.000
_cell.angle_alpha   90.00
_cell.angle_beta   90.00
_cell.angle_gamma   90.00
#
_symmetry.space_group_name_H-M   'P 1'
#
loop_
_entity.id
_entity.type
_entity.pdbx_description
1 polymer ?
#
loop_
_entity_poly.entity_id
_entity_poly.type
_entity_poly.pdbx_seq_one_letter_code
_entity_poly.pdbx_strand_id
1 'polypeptide(L)'
;MKEKKPQVTLKSFEELGNLNVVKNRINKKDYKKIGSNSPENPYEATEVKPLRKPEKDKIIKKVLSKMSEKDRKKLEEIQARTERTKRQAQNLENIRKEKGSAEKIKTARKESTERASEKLVKGIFSSKLKNKKEEKSEISPENKTIYEKKIEEVAQILKNNKIDQVIVAGEEFTDPEAKKLDPNTEEKTFLPRPDLDAYTALILLNDFNKKPPEKIYNKGAMTSLVPKSFSGKNKIEGKKGLRIFIDVGGEWIKIQKGKEITTIYVDHHGAGQKKATSGTKMMYEIMEKAGLLKEKPEWLDKFVNFVDEADNLTYLKKRNETGKKIFDKKYFKETWPKTLYSLAFSVPPKILMELFKSGKITDPSVPLTEEQLNGEIGKTIIKTIKNEKGEKIKDITIAEEIKKTTGRVNKTLTNIDIINQNANRKGLQLNTKSLGKIVYHNFAETKFGRLNIPNYLAFLGTKSLGHETYVNWNNQEKSFFINSNNQNLSIIAQKLNEADPGCAKDVRGVMIFGKIKNLTEKQFLDIIDHKIAENAKTGAIDLMPKEKKGNIPEEKESNYLNPEEMMEYAEGHLGQQQRVNEIKRELREIEKKTPIEELREKQVVYEYLLKSEEYNDEPVIVKYAKEKLETIKRIEELQKELETARNEKISPSSVL
;
A
#
# COMPACT_ATOMS: atom_id res chain seq x y z
N MET A 1 -43.05 -4.24 64.15
CA MET A 1 -41.86 -3.60 63.53
C MET A 1 -42.15 -3.42 62.05
N LYS A 2 -42.17 -2.17 61.53
CA LYS A 2 -42.36 -1.89 60.10
C LYS A 2 -40.99 -1.60 59.47
N GLU A 3 -40.61 -2.40 58.48
CA GLU A 3 -39.35 -2.25 57.73
C GLU A 3 -39.33 -0.95 56.91
N LYS A 4 -38.25 -0.17 57.06
CA LYS A 4 -37.94 0.99 56.23
C LYS A 4 -37.36 0.54 54.89
N LYS A 5 -37.98 0.95 53.78
CA LYS A 5 -37.41 0.81 52.42
C LYS A 5 -36.22 1.77 52.22
N PRO A 6 -35.20 1.39 51.41
CA PRO A 6 -34.02 2.22 51.21
C PRO A 6 -34.31 3.40 50.27
N GLN A 7 -33.84 4.58 50.68
CA GLN A 7 -33.83 5.81 49.88
C GLN A 7 -32.67 5.76 48.87
N VAL A 8 -32.99 5.84 47.57
CA VAL A 8 -31.98 5.97 46.50
C VAL A 8 -31.63 7.44 46.33
N THR A 9 -30.35 7.79 46.46
CA THR A 9 -29.82 9.15 46.26
C THR A 9 -29.17 9.25 44.87
N LEU A 10 -29.61 10.20 44.03
CA LEU A 10 -29.05 10.46 42.69
C LEU A 10 -27.96 11.55 42.74
N LYS A 11 -26.72 11.19 42.38
CA LYS A 11 -25.58 12.12 42.17
C LYS A 11 -25.71 12.89 40.83
N SER A 12 -25.15 14.12 40.76
CA SER A 12 -25.38 15.13 39.71
C SER A 12 -24.53 14.98 38.44
N PHE A 13 -24.97 15.65 37.37
CA PHE A 13 -24.49 15.59 35.98
C PHE A 13 -23.27 16.49 35.65
N GLU A 14 -22.55 17.00 36.66
CA GLU A 14 -21.44 17.96 36.45
C GLU A 14 -20.08 17.29 36.14
N GLU A 15 -19.98 15.96 36.07
CA GLU A 15 -18.70 15.28 35.85
C GLU A 15 -18.30 15.10 34.36
N LEU A 16 -19.05 15.64 33.38
CA LEU A 16 -18.73 15.43 31.96
C LEU A 16 -18.97 16.68 31.08
N GLY A 17 -17.90 17.41 30.78
CA GLY A 17 -17.75 18.09 29.47
C GLY A 17 -17.34 19.56 29.52
N ASN A 18 -16.10 19.85 29.11
CA ASN A 18 -15.56 21.19 28.85
C ASN A 18 -15.12 21.34 27.38
N LEU A 19 -15.29 22.57 26.84
CA LEU A 19 -14.57 23.27 25.75
C LEU A 19 -15.04 23.22 24.27
N ASN A 20 -15.52 24.41 23.81
CA ASN A 20 -15.18 25.26 22.64
C ASN A 20 -14.93 24.68 21.23
N VAL A 21 -15.53 25.32 20.18
CA VAL A 21 -14.86 25.93 18.98
C VAL A 21 -15.81 26.28 17.79
N VAL A 22 -15.81 27.59 17.44
CA VAL A 22 -15.81 28.27 16.09
C VAL A 22 -17.09 28.58 15.27
N LYS A 23 -17.40 29.89 15.30
CA LYS A 23 -17.63 30.93 14.25
C LYS A 23 -17.82 30.56 12.75
N ASN A 24 -18.86 31.22 12.21
CA ASN A 24 -19.03 31.90 10.90
C ASN A 24 -19.30 31.10 9.60
N ARG A 25 -20.49 31.32 9.00
CA ARG A 25 -20.70 32.09 7.74
C ARG A 25 -22.19 32.10 7.32
N ILE A 26 -22.75 33.31 7.10
CA ILE A 26 -24.09 33.58 6.54
C ILE A 26 -23.92 34.10 5.10
N ASN A 27 -24.88 33.78 4.21
CA ASN A 27 -25.00 34.35 2.86
C ASN A 27 -26.16 35.37 2.77
N LYS A 28 -26.02 36.34 1.86
CA LYS A 28 -26.53 37.72 1.87
C LYS A 28 -27.96 37.91 1.33
N LYS A 29 -28.73 36.85 1.06
CA LYS A 29 -29.99 36.95 0.28
C LYS A 29 -31.29 37.05 1.08
N ASP A 30 -31.26 36.86 2.40
CA ASP A 30 -32.48 36.91 3.22
C ASP A 30 -32.78 38.29 3.85
N TYR A 31 -31.92 39.28 3.61
CA TYR A 31 -32.05 40.63 4.19
C TYR A 31 -33.20 41.49 3.62
N LYS A 32 -33.91 41.05 2.58
CA LYS A 32 -34.87 41.91 1.86
C LYS A 32 -36.33 41.84 2.33
N LYS A 33 -36.66 41.06 3.37
CA LYS A 33 -38.06 40.88 3.82
C LYS A 33 -38.50 41.63 5.08
N ILE A 34 -37.66 42.45 5.72
CA ILE A 34 -38.07 43.09 7.00
C ILE A 34 -37.61 44.54 7.25
N GLY A 35 -37.26 45.30 6.22
CA GLY A 35 -37.36 46.77 6.21
C GLY A 35 -36.91 47.55 7.46
N SER A 36 -35.62 47.51 7.80
CA SER A 36 -34.94 48.57 8.57
C SER A 36 -33.76 49.12 7.75
N ASN A 37 -33.62 50.45 7.77
CA ASN A 37 -32.60 51.24 7.07
C ASN A 37 -31.39 51.50 8.02
N SER A 38 -30.28 50.74 7.82
CA SER A 38 -28.91 50.89 8.40
C SER A 38 -28.65 50.43 9.86
N PRO A 39 -27.46 49.85 10.19
CA PRO A 39 -27.40 48.47 10.70
C PRO A 39 -26.41 48.24 11.88
N GLU A 40 -26.64 48.79 13.08
CA GLU A 40 -25.64 48.69 14.17
C GLU A 40 -26.07 48.16 15.55
N ASN A 41 -27.32 47.76 15.81
CA ASN A 41 -27.65 46.79 16.89
C ASN A 41 -29.16 46.55 16.99
N PRO A 42 -29.64 45.33 16.68
CA PRO A 42 -30.69 44.76 17.52
C PRO A 42 -30.47 43.26 17.76
N TYR A 43 -30.95 42.80 18.93
CA TYR A 43 -30.97 41.43 19.45
C TYR A 43 -29.79 41.03 20.35
N GLU A 44 -29.86 41.57 21.57
CA GLU A 44 -29.51 40.83 22.78
C GLU A 44 -30.17 39.43 22.78
N ALA A 45 -29.37 38.44 23.16
CA ALA A 45 -29.82 37.10 23.44
C ALA A 45 -30.73 37.08 24.68
N THR A 46 -31.95 36.59 24.56
CA THR A 46 -32.64 36.04 25.74
C THR A 46 -32.14 34.62 25.97
N GLU A 47 -31.18 34.50 26.89
CA GLU A 47 -30.73 33.21 27.42
C GLU A 47 -31.91 32.46 28.07
N VAL A 48 -32.34 31.36 27.47
CA VAL A 48 -33.28 30.43 28.12
C VAL A 48 -32.50 29.63 29.17
N LYS A 49 -32.78 29.90 30.45
CA LYS A 49 -32.15 29.19 31.57
C LYS A 49 -32.54 27.70 31.55
N PRO A 50 -31.58 26.76 31.72
CA PRO A 50 -31.89 25.35 31.89
C PRO A 50 -32.79 25.13 33.12
N LEU A 51 -33.81 24.27 32.99
CA LEU A 51 -34.66 23.85 34.12
C LEU A 51 -33.79 23.34 35.28
N ARG A 52 -34.06 23.84 36.48
CA ARG A 52 -33.33 23.44 37.70
C ARG A 52 -33.70 22.00 38.07
N LYS A 53 -32.78 21.28 38.72
CA LYS A 53 -32.95 19.88 39.15
C LYS A 53 -34.32 19.58 39.81
N PRO A 54 -34.85 20.44 40.71
CA PRO A 54 -36.16 20.18 41.35
C PRO A 54 -37.34 20.25 40.38
N GLU A 55 -37.27 21.08 39.33
CA GLU A 55 -38.33 21.25 38.34
C GLU A 55 -38.38 20.03 37.41
N LYS A 56 -37.22 19.52 37.01
CA LYS A 56 -37.09 18.26 36.25
C LYS A 56 -37.63 17.07 37.04
N ASP A 57 -37.28 16.96 38.33
CA ASP A 57 -37.75 15.89 39.21
C ASP A 57 -39.28 15.94 39.43
N LYS A 58 -39.86 17.15 39.45
CA LYS A 58 -41.30 17.38 39.59
C LYS A 58 -42.05 16.94 38.32
N ILE A 59 -41.51 17.23 37.14
CA ILE A 59 -42.06 16.78 35.85
C ILE A 59 -41.98 15.26 35.72
N ILE A 60 -40.83 14.66 36.05
CA ILE A 60 -40.64 13.20 36.02
C ILE A 60 -41.62 12.49 36.96
N LYS A 61 -41.82 12.99 38.19
CA LYS A 61 -42.82 12.44 39.12
C LYS A 61 -44.26 12.55 38.59
N LYS A 62 -44.61 13.69 37.97
CA LYS A 62 -45.94 13.89 37.37
C LYS A 62 -46.18 12.91 36.21
N VAL A 63 -45.19 12.70 35.35
CA VAL A 63 -45.26 11.73 34.24
C VAL A 63 -45.38 10.30 34.74
N LEU A 64 -44.56 9.88 35.71
CA LEU A 64 -44.61 8.53 36.29
C LEU A 64 -45.94 8.24 37.01
N SER A 65 -46.59 9.25 37.58
CA SER A 65 -47.90 9.09 38.24
C SER A 65 -49.08 8.90 37.28
N LYS A 66 -48.91 9.23 35.99
CA LYS A 66 -49.96 9.14 34.96
C LYS A 66 -49.75 7.97 33.98
N MET A 67 -48.66 7.22 34.11
CA MET A 67 -48.38 6.04 33.27
C MET A 67 -49.31 4.88 33.60
N SER A 68 -49.71 4.13 32.57
CA SER A 68 -50.46 2.89 32.76
C SER A 68 -49.62 1.87 33.54
N GLU A 69 -50.29 0.98 34.28
CA GLU A 69 -49.59 -0.04 35.09
C GLU A 69 -48.74 -1.00 34.23
N LYS A 70 -49.18 -1.23 32.99
CA LYS A 70 -48.44 -2.00 31.99
C LYS A 70 -47.14 -1.30 31.57
N ASP A 71 -47.19 0.00 31.31
CA ASP A 71 -46.01 0.78 30.92
C ASP A 71 -45.05 0.99 32.08
N ARG A 72 -45.58 1.11 33.31
CA ARG A 72 -44.78 1.20 34.53
C ARG A 72 -44.01 -0.10 34.79
N LYS A 73 -44.65 -1.27 34.63
CA LYS A 73 -43.97 -2.57 34.70
C LYS A 73 -42.88 -2.70 33.63
N LYS A 74 -43.15 -2.25 32.40
CA LYS A 74 -42.16 -2.27 31.31
C LYS A 74 -40.97 -1.35 31.61
N LEU A 75 -41.21 -0.19 32.22
CA LEU A 75 -40.15 0.73 32.67
C LEU A 75 -39.31 0.12 33.81
N GLU A 76 -39.95 -0.55 34.77
CA GLU A 76 -39.28 -1.27 35.87
C GLU A 76 -38.42 -2.43 35.34
N GLU A 77 -38.90 -3.20 34.36
CA GLU A 77 -38.12 -4.25 33.69
C GLU A 77 -36.89 -3.70 32.95
N ILE A 78 -37.05 -2.57 32.26
CA ILE A 78 -35.95 -1.88 31.57
C ILE A 78 -34.92 -1.37 32.59
N GLN A 79 -35.37 -0.75 33.68
CA GLN A 79 -34.47 -0.29 34.76
C GLN A 79 -33.70 -1.45 35.40
N ALA A 80 -34.39 -2.57 35.68
CA ALA A 80 -33.76 -3.78 36.22
C ALA A 80 -32.72 -4.37 35.26
N ARG A 81 -33.00 -4.38 33.95
CA ARG A 81 -32.06 -4.83 32.91
C ARG A 81 -30.84 -3.91 32.83
N THR A 82 -31.04 -2.60 32.89
CA THR A 82 -29.95 -1.60 32.87
C THR A 82 -29.03 -1.73 34.08
N GLU A 83 -29.58 -1.90 35.28
CA GLU A 83 -28.78 -2.15 36.49
C GLU A 83 -28.00 -3.47 36.40
N ARG A 84 -28.58 -4.52 35.80
CA ARG A 84 -27.86 -5.78 35.55
C ARG A 84 -26.68 -5.59 34.60
N THR A 85 -26.86 -4.83 33.51
CA THR A 85 -25.80 -4.52 32.55
C THR A 85 -24.70 -3.66 33.17
N LYS A 86 -25.05 -2.66 33.99
CA LYS A 86 -24.08 -1.84 34.73
C LYS A 86 -23.24 -2.70 35.69
N ARG A 87 -23.88 -3.59 36.45
CA ARG A 87 -23.16 -4.55 37.31
C ARG A 87 -22.21 -5.45 36.51
N GLN A 88 -22.61 -5.90 35.33
CA GLN A 88 -21.73 -6.68 34.44
C GLN A 88 -20.55 -5.85 33.92
N ALA A 89 -20.77 -4.60 33.50
CA ALA A 89 -19.71 -3.69 33.06
C ALA A 89 -18.73 -3.38 34.21
N GLN A 90 -19.25 -3.13 35.40
CA GLN A 90 -18.45 -2.85 36.60
C GLN A 90 -17.66 -4.09 37.05
N ASN A 91 -18.24 -5.29 36.93
CA ASN A 91 -17.51 -6.55 37.13
C ASN A 91 -16.40 -6.75 36.09
N LEU A 92 -16.65 -6.44 34.81
CA LEU A 92 -15.61 -6.51 33.76
C LEU A 92 -14.50 -5.49 34.01
N GLU A 93 -14.83 -4.31 34.52
CA GLU A 93 -13.86 -3.29 34.90
C GLU A 93 -13.04 -3.71 36.13
N ASN A 94 -13.67 -4.32 37.13
CA ASN A 94 -12.99 -4.90 38.29
C ASN A 94 -12.05 -6.04 37.89
N ILE A 95 -12.49 -6.96 37.01
CA ILE A 95 -11.63 -8.01 36.43
C ILE A 95 -10.44 -7.40 35.65
N ARG A 96 -10.65 -6.28 34.95
CA ARG A 96 -9.57 -5.52 34.29
C ARG A 96 -8.59 -4.90 35.30
N LYS A 97 -9.09 -4.33 36.39
CA LYS A 97 -8.27 -3.73 37.47
C LYS A 97 -7.48 -4.79 38.24
N GLU A 98 -8.06 -5.97 38.47
CA GLU A 98 -7.37 -7.12 39.06
C GLU A 98 -6.27 -7.66 38.14
N LYS A 99 -6.53 -7.79 36.83
CA LYS A 99 -5.50 -8.17 35.84
C LYS A 99 -4.36 -7.13 35.75
N GLY A 100 -4.68 -5.83 35.79
CA GLY A 100 -3.67 -4.76 35.83
C GLY A 100 -2.85 -4.71 37.13
N SER A 101 -3.40 -5.21 38.25
CA SER A 101 -2.70 -5.31 39.53
C SER A 101 -1.77 -6.52 39.58
N ALA A 102 -2.16 -7.64 38.96
CA ALA A 102 -1.28 -8.80 38.75
C ALA A 102 -0.12 -8.47 37.79
N GLU A 103 -0.35 -7.59 36.82
CA GLU A 103 0.70 -7.07 35.93
C GLU A 103 1.67 -6.16 36.66
N LYS A 104 1.21 -5.24 37.53
CA LYS A 104 2.08 -4.39 38.37
C LYS A 104 2.94 -5.17 39.37
N ILE A 105 2.44 -6.27 39.93
CA ILE A 105 3.23 -7.16 40.81
C ILE A 105 4.28 -7.94 40.00
N LYS A 106 3.99 -8.30 38.74
CA LYS A 106 4.98 -8.85 37.80
C LYS A 106 6.03 -7.82 37.39
N THR A 107 5.66 -6.56 37.14
CA THR A 107 6.62 -5.49 36.77
C THR A 107 7.51 -5.11 37.95
N ALA A 108 6.98 -5.04 39.18
CA ALA A 108 7.77 -4.77 40.38
C ALA A 108 8.76 -5.91 40.73
N ARG A 109 8.36 -7.18 40.53
CA ARG A 109 9.31 -8.32 40.60
C ARG A 109 10.33 -8.29 39.47
N LYS A 110 9.94 -7.85 38.25
CA LYS A 110 10.86 -7.75 37.10
C LYS A 110 11.88 -6.63 37.27
N GLU A 111 11.50 -5.47 37.81
CA GLU A 111 12.41 -4.36 38.11
C GLU A 111 13.36 -4.66 39.29
N SER A 112 12.89 -5.39 40.31
CA SER A 112 13.73 -5.93 41.38
C SER A 112 14.78 -6.93 40.85
N THR A 113 14.40 -7.74 39.86
CA THR A 113 15.29 -8.74 39.25
C THR A 113 16.22 -8.09 38.21
N GLU A 114 15.77 -7.06 37.48
CA GLU A 114 16.58 -6.26 36.55
C GLU A 114 17.63 -5.41 37.27
N ARG A 115 17.35 -4.85 38.46
CA ARG A 115 18.37 -4.13 39.24
C ARG A 115 19.44 -5.05 39.84
N ALA A 116 19.07 -6.27 40.22
CA ALA A 116 20.03 -7.31 40.63
C ALA A 116 20.85 -7.82 39.43
N SER A 117 20.21 -7.93 38.26
CA SER A 117 20.84 -8.32 36.99
C SER A 117 21.76 -7.22 36.45
N GLU A 118 21.42 -5.93 36.55
CA GLU A 118 22.24 -4.81 36.12
C GLU A 118 23.50 -4.63 36.96
N LYS A 119 23.46 -4.95 38.26
CA LYS A 119 24.68 -5.01 39.10
C LYS A 119 25.59 -6.17 38.71
N LEU A 120 25.02 -7.33 38.36
CA LEU A 120 25.79 -8.48 37.85
C LEU A 120 26.34 -8.22 36.44
N VAL A 121 25.54 -7.59 35.58
CA VAL A 121 25.88 -7.25 34.19
C VAL A 121 26.89 -6.11 34.14
N LYS A 122 26.82 -5.08 34.99
CA LYS A 122 27.90 -4.07 35.09
C LYS A 122 29.22 -4.65 35.63
N GLY A 123 29.17 -5.68 36.48
CA GLY A 123 30.34 -6.45 36.90
C GLY A 123 30.93 -7.35 35.80
N ILE A 124 30.10 -7.84 34.88
CA ILE A 124 30.52 -8.72 33.76
C ILE A 124 30.89 -7.93 32.50
N PHE A 125 30.31 -6.74 32.27
CA PHE A 125 30.55 -5.92 31.08
C PHE A 125 31.77 -4.99 31.17
N SER A 126 32.30 -4.71 32.37
CA SER A 126 33.59 -4.01 32.51
C SER A 126 34.80 -4.87 32.13
N SER A 127 34.63 -6.20 32.04
CA SER A 127 35.71 -7.14 31.69
C SER A 127 35.61 -7.73 30.27
N LYS A 128 34.54 -7.44 29.50
CA LYS A 128 34.34 -8.00 28.13
C LYS A 128 33.94 -7.02 27.03
N LEU A 129 34.04 -5.70 27.26
CA LEU A 129 33.92 -4.69 26.20
C LEU A 129 35.24 -4.48 25.43
N LYS A 130 35.73 -5.55 24.82
CA LYS A 130 36.47 -5.52 23.56
C LYS A 130 35.87 -6.65 22.72
N ASN A 131 35.23 -6.30 21.61
CA ASN A 131 34.62 -7.19 20.61
C ASN A 131 33.14 -7.57 20.83
N LYS A 132 32.23 -6.69 20.40
CA LYS A 132 31.10 -7.13 19.55
C LYS A 132 30.50 -5.93 18.80
N LYS A 133 30.86 -5.83 17.51
CA LYS A 133 30.15 -5.01 16.52
C LYS A 133 28.76 -5.61 16.33
N GLU A 134 27.73 -4.78 16.40
CA GLU A 134 26.41 -5.09 15.88
C GLU A 134 26.49 -5.26 14.35
N GLU A 135 25.93 -6.36 13.85
CA GLU A 135 25.81 -6.67 12.43
C GLU A 135 24.89 -5.65 11.74
N LYS A 136 25.48 -4.53 11.31
CA LYS A 136 25.05 -3.91 10.07
C LYS A 136 25.27 -4.95 8.96
N SER A 137 24.35 -5.02 8.00
CA SER A 137 24.58 -5.67 6.70
C SER A 137 25.62 -4.87 5.89
N GLU A 138 26.80 -4.63 6.47
CA GLU A 138 27.93 -3.98 5.84
C GLU A 138 28.56 -5.01 4.90
N ILE A 139 28.33 -4.79 3.61
CA ILE A 139 29.18 -5.26 2.52
C ILE A 139 30.63 -5.19 2.98
N SER A 140 31.39 -6.28 2.85
CA SER A 140 32.79 -6.29 3.28
C SER A 140 33.54 -5.12 2.65
N PRO A 141 34.48 -4.47 3.37
CA PRO A 141 35.33 -3.41 2.81
C PRO A 141 36.03 -3.83 1.50
N GLU A 142 36.29 -5.13 1.34
CA GLU A 142 36.84 -5.75 0.12
C GLU A 142 35.91 -5.58 -1.09
N ASN A 143 34.60 -5.78 -0.93
CA ASN A 143 33.64 -5.61 -2.02
C ASN A 143 33.49 -4.14 -2.44
N LYS A 144 33.63 -3.19 -1.49
CA LYS A 144 33.62 -1.75 -1.79
C LYS A 144 34.85 -1.35 -2.62
N THR A 145 36.02 -1.86 -2.26
CA THR A 145 37.27 -1.59 -3.01
C THR A 145 37.31 -2.27 -4.38
N ILE A 146 36.70 -3.46 -4.56
CA ILE A 146 36.57 -4.09 -5.89
C ILE A 146 35.65 -3.26 -6.80
N TYR A 147 34.52 -2.78 -6.29
CA TYR A 147 33.59 -1.93 -7.05
C TYR A 147 34.28 -0.64 -7.52
N GLU A 148 34.91 0.11 -6.61
CA GLU A 148 35.59 1.36 -6.94
C GLU A 148 36.71 1.16 -7.96
N LYS A 149 37.51 0.08 -7.83
CA LYS A 149 38.54 -0.29 -8.82
C LYS A 149 37.95 -0.58 -10.19
N LYS A 150 36.81 -1.27 -10.26
CA LYS A 150 36.15 -1.59 -11.54
C LYS A 150 35.57 -0.35 -12.22
N ILE A 151 34.96 0.54 -11.44
CA ILE A 151 34.48 1.83 -11.94
C ILE A 151 35.66 2.64 -12.52
N GLU A 152 36.79 2.71 -11.80
CA GLU A 152 37.99 3.40 -12.27
C GLU A 152 38.58 2.78 -13.56
N GLU A 153 38.63 1.44 -13.62
CA GLU A 153 39.10 0.72 -14.80
C GLU A 153 38.23 1.02 -16.03
N VAL A 154 36.91 1.01 -15.88
CA VAL A 154 35.97 1.38 -16.95
C VAL A 154 36.12 2.85 -17.33
N ALA A 155 36.21 3.76 -16.35
CA ALA A 155 36.41 5.18 -16.59
C ALA A 155 37.67 5.47 -17.41
N GLN A 156 38.78 4.79 -17.11
CA GLN A 156 40.02 4.92 -17.86
C GLN A 156 39.91 4.35 -19.30
N ILE A 157 39.13 3.29 -19.52
CA ILE A 157 38.84 2.81 -20.88
C ILE A 157 38.05 3.86 -21.66
N LEU A 158 36.96 4.40 -21.09
CA LEU A 158 36.14 5.41 -21.76
C LEU A 158 36.87 6.73 -22.01
N LYS A 159 37.79 7.11 -21.12
CA LYS A 159 38.62 8.30 -21.30
C LYS A 159 39.54 8.19 -22.53
N ASN A 160 39.98 6.98 -22.86
CA ASN A 160 41.00 6.74 -23.90
C ASN A 160 40.46 6.08 -25.18
N ASN A 161 39.19 5.68 -25.20
CA ASN A 161 38.59 4.96 -26.33
C ASN A 161 37.22 5.54 -26.66
N LYS A 162 36.88 5.50 -27.95
CA LYS A 162 35.53 5.79 -28.42
C LYS A 162 34.68 4.52 -28.45
N ILE A 163 33.37 4.68 -28.33
CA ILE A 163 32.39 3.60 -28.29
C ILE A 163 31.94 3.26 -29.70
N ASP A 164 31.89 1.96 -30.02
CA ASP A 164 31.41 1.43 -31.30
C ASP A 164 29.98 0.90 -31.20
N GLN A 165 29.58 0.42 -30.01
CA GLN A 165 28.26 -0.13 -29.79
C GLN A 165 27.81 0.04 -28.35
N VAL A 166 26.57 0.53 -28.16
CA VAL A 166 25.87 0.52 -26.88
C VAL A 166 24.72 -0.48 -26.98
N ILE A 167 24.58 -1.36 -26.00
CA ILE A 167 23.50 -2.32 -25.89
C ILE A 167 22.74 -2.04 -24.60
N VAL A 168 21.43 -1.81 -24.70
CA VAL A 168 20.61 -1.38 -23.56
C VAL A 168 19.40 -2.29 -23.38
N ALA A 169 19.00 -2.52 -22.12
CA ALA A 169 17.78 -3.23 -21.80
C ALA A 169 16.57 -2.44 -22.29
N GLY A 170 15.68 -3.10 -23.00
CA GLY A 170 14.37 -2.59 -23.37
C GLY A 170 13.26 -3.48 -22.83
N GLU A 171 12.13 -2.86 -22.51
CA GLU A 171 10.87 -3.55 -22.29
C GLU A 171 10.21 -3.82 -23.64
N GLU A 172 9.69 -5.04 -23.81
CA GLU A 172 8.88 -5.40 -24.97
C GLU A 172 7.60 -4.57 -24.97
N PHE A 173 7.50 -3.58 -25.85
CA PHE A 173 6.28 -2.83 -26.10
C PHE A 173 5.67 -3.30 -27.41
N THR A 174 4.46 -3.86 -27.35
CA THR A 174 3.67 -4.11 -28.56
C THR A 174 3.17 -2.77 -29.07
N ASP A 175 3.71 -2.30 -30.20
CA ASP A 175 3.17 -1.13 -30.88
C ASP A 175 1.74 -1.45 -31.37
N PRO A 176 0.71 -0.69 -30.97
CA PRO A 176 -0.62 -0.84 -31.52
C PRO A 176 -0.67 -0.72 -33.05
N GLU A 177 0.26 0.04 -33.67
CA GLU A 177 0.32 0.22 -35.12
C GLU A 177 1.09 -0.89 -35.85
N ALA A 178 1.95 -1.65 -35.16
CA ALA A 178 2.64 -2.81 -35.74
C ALA A 178 1.70 -3.97 -36.10
N LYS A 179 0.46 -3.97 -35.61
CA LYS A 179 -0.59 -4.91 -36.04
C LYS A 179 -1.04 -4.72 -37.51
N LYS A 180 -0.57 -3.67 -38.20
CA LYS A 180 -0.93 -3.39 -39.60
C LYS A 180 0.05 -3.96 -40.64
N LEU A 181 1.13 -4.63 -40.22
CA LEU A 181 2.06 -5.29 -41.14
C LEU A 181 1.74 -6.78 -41.18
N ASP A 182 1.26 -7.22 -42.35
CA ASP A 182 1.04 -8.59 -42.84
C ASP A 182 0.80 -9.71 -41.79
N PRO A 183 -0.43 -10.27 -41.69
CA PRO A 183 -0.74 -11.37 -40.78
C PRO A 183 0.05 -12.66 -41.04
N ASN A 184 0.80 -12.77 -42.15
CA ASN A 184 1.68 -13.90 -42.45
C ASN A 184 3.14 -13.71 -42.00
N THR A 185 3.51 -12.54 -41.47
CA THR A 185 4.81 -12.34 -40.81
C THR A 185 4.66 -12.40 -39.30
N GLU A 186 5.08 -13.51 -38.67
CA GLU A 186 5.15 -13.65 -37.20
C GLU A 186 6.17 -12.71 -36.52
N GLU A 187 6.68 -11.69 -37.20
CA GLU A 187 7.55 -10.69 -36.60
C GLU A 187 6.70 -9.57 -35.99
N LYS A 188 6.23 -9.80 -34.76
CA LYS A 188 5.85 -8.71 -33.86
C LYS A 188 7.01 -7.72 -33.79
N THR A 189 6.87 -6.56 -34.42
CA THR A 189 7.84 -5.48 -34.34
C THR A 189 7.72 -4.84 -32.96
N PHE A 190 8.48 -5.39 -32.00
CA PHE A 190 8.64 -4.80 -30.69
C PHE A 190 9.58 -3.59 -30.81
N LEU A 191 9.11 -2.41 -30.42
CA LEU A 191 9.99 -1.26 -30.22
C LEU A 191 10.39 -1.23 -28.75
N PRO A 192 11.56 -1.76 -28.37
CA PRO A 192 12.03 -1.71 -27.00
C PRO A 192 12.07 -0.27 -26.50
N ARG A 193 11.49 -0.02 -25.32
CA ARG A 193 11.73 1.23 -24.58
C ARG A 193 12.56 0.91 -23.34
N PRO A 194 13.70 1.57 -23.12
CA PRO A 194 14.47 1.37 -21.90
C PRO A 194 13.64 1.81 -20.69
N ASP A 195 13.80 1.10 -19.57
CA ASP A 195 13.18 1.47 -18.31
C ASP A 195 13.86 2.70 -17.67
N LEU A 196 13.44 3.10 -16.48
CA LEU A 196 13.97 4.28 -15.81
C LEU A 196 15.50 4.23 -15.62
N ASP A 197 16.04 3.06 -15.25
CA ASP A 197 17.47 2.91 -14.98
C ASP A 197 18.29 2.89 -16.26
N ALA A 198 17.90 2.04 -17.21
CA ALA A 198 18.55 1.94 -18.51
C ALA A 198 18.48 3.26 -19.31
N TYR A 199 17.33 3.95 -19.27
CA TYR A 199 17.14 5.22 -19.98
C TYR A 199 18.00 6.34 -19.38
N THR A 200 18.03 6.44 -18.06
CA THR A 200 18.79 7.51 -17.39
C THR A 200 20.29 7.31 -17.56
N ALA A 201 20.77 6.07 -17.47
CA ALA A 201 22.15 5.71 -17.82
C ALA A 201 22.49 6.10 -19.28
N LEU A 202 21.59 5.84 -20.23
CA LEU A 202 21.78 6.21 -21.63
C LEU A 202 21.81 7.73 -21.85
N ILE A 203 20.93 8.49 -21.18
CA ILE A 203 20.96 9.97 -21.22
C ILE A 203 22.28 10.51 -20.68
N LEU A 204 22.78 9.98 -19.56
CA LEU A 204 24.06 10.38 -18.99
C LEU A 204 25.20 10.20 -19.99
N LEU A 205 25.17 9.10 -20.76
CA LEU A 205 26.16 8.80 -21.78
C LEU A 205 26.03 9.68 -23.03
N ASN A 206 24.80 9.89 -23.53
CA ASN A 206 24.55 10.49 -24.84
C ASN A 206 24.34 12.00 -24.82
N ASP A 207 23.46 12.46 -23.93
CA ASP A 207 22.75 13.72 -24.13
C ASP A 207 23.06 14.74 -23.03
N PHE A 208 23.35 14.26 -21.82
CA PHE A 208 23.34 15.10 -20.63
C PHE A 208 24.35 16.25 -20.70
N ASN A 209 25.53 15.98 -21.24
CA ASN A 209 26.65 16.90 -21.18
C ASN A 209 26.85 17.71 -22.48
N LYS A 210 25.86 17.67 -23.39
CA LYS A 210 25.86 18.32 -24.72
C LYS A 210 27.18 18.16 -25.49
N LYS A 211 27.89 17.05 -25.27
CA LYS A 211 29.14 16.81 -26.00
C LYS A 211 28.79 16.44 -27.44
N PRO A 212 29.60 16.89 -28.41
CA PRO A 212 29.49 16.39 -29.76
C PRO A 212 29.65 14.86 -29.74
N PRO A 213 28.73 14.09 -30.37
CA PRO A 213 28.77 12.62 -30.39
C PRO A 213 30.14 12.06 -30.77
N GLU A 214 30.85 12.69 -31.69
CA GLU A 214 32.19 12.31 -32.15
C GLU A 214 33.29 12.29 -31.06
N LYS A 215 33.05 12.87 -29.88
CA LYS A 215 33.97 12.74 -28.72
C LYS A 215 33.77 11.46 -27.93
N ILE A 216 32.60 10.83 -28.04
CA ILE A 216 32.21 9.64 -27.28
C ILE A 216 32.16 8.42 -28.22
N TYR A 217 31.75 8.63 -29.47
CA TYR A 217 31.43 7.60 -30.43
C TYR A 217 32.37 7.60 -31.64
N ASN A 218 32.71 6.40 -32.10
CA ASN A 218 33.34 6.22 -33.40
C ASN A 218 32.35 6.48 -34.54
N LYS A 219 32.86 6.81 -35.73
CA LYS A 219 32.03 6.96 -36.91
C LYS A 219 31.29 5.64 -37.17
N GLY A 220 29.97 5.72 -37.28
CA GLY A 220 29.11 4.56 -37.46
C GLY A 220 28.80 3.79 -36.18
N ALA A 221 29.10 4.30 -34.99
CA ALA A 221 28.64 3.68 -33.75
C ALA A 221 27.10 3.48 -33.77
N MET A 222 26.64 2.43 -33.10
CA MET A 222 25.21 2.11 -33.02
C MET A 222 24.74 1.91 -31.59
N THR A 223 23.45 2.15 -31.34
CA THR A 223 22.77 1.73 -30.11
C THR A 223 21.78 0.62 -30.46
N SER A 224 21.89 -0.51 -29.78
CA SER A 224 21.01 -1.66 -29.91
C SER A 224 20.19 -1.79 -28.63
N LEU A 225 18.91 -2.11 -28.80
CA LEU A 225 18.03 -2.39 -27.67
C LEU A 225 17.69 -3.87 -27.67
N VAL A 226 17.73 -4.49 -26.49
CA VAL A 226 17.49 -5.93 -26.31
C VAL A 226 16.54 -6.20 -25.17
N PRO A 227 15.75 -7.28 -25.22
CA PRO A 227 14.87 -7.64 -24.10
C PRO A 227 15.67 -7.87 -22.81
N LYS A 228 15.09 -7.56 -21.66
CA LYS A 228 15.71 -7.78 -20.33
C LYS A 228 16.17 -9.23 -20.07
N SER A 229 15.60 -10.20 -20.78
CA SER A 229 15.99 -11.61 -20.71
C SER A 229 17.26 -11.95 -21.51
N PHE A 230 17.81 -11.00 -22.25
CA PHE A 230 18.96 -11.20 -23.13
C PHE A 230 20.22 -11.56 -22.33
N SER A 231 20.64 -12.81 -22.42
CA SER A 231 22.00 -13.22 -22.05
C SER A 231 22.92 -12.86 -23.20
N GLY A 232 23.98 -12.08 -22.97
CA GLY A 232 24.92 -11.53 -23.97
C GLY A 232 25.67 -12.50 -24.89
N LYS A 233 25.23 -13.75 -25.01
CA LYS A 233 25.79 -14.81 -25.84
C LYS A 233 25.06 -14.84 -27.21
N ASN A 234 25.71 -14.30 -28.23
CA ASN A 234 25.58 -14.66 -29.66
C ASN A 234 24.35 -14.22 -30.48
N LYS A 235 23.62 -13.15 -30.15
CA LYS A 235 22.45 -12.72 -30.94
C LYS A 235 22.43 -11.29 -31.48
N ILE A 236 23.45 -10.48 -31.20
CA ILE A 236 23.56 -9.12 -31.77
C ILE A 236 24.76 -9.12 -32.71
N GLU A 237 24.56 -8.60 -33.92
CA GLU A 237 25.65 -8.34 -34.86
C GLU A 237 26.64 -7.37 -34.18
N GLY A 238 27.80 -7.89 -33.81
CA GLY A 238 28.71 -7.20 -32.94
C GLY A 238 29.72 -6.37 -33.72
N LYS A 239 29.84 -5.07 -33.42
CA LYS A 239 30.91 -4.24 -34.00
C LYS A 239 32.29 -4.52 -33.38
N LYS A 240 33.37 -4.51 -34.16
CA LYS A 240 34.73 -4.52 -33.60
C LYS A 240 34.95 -3.25 -32.76
N GLY A 241 35.89 -3.29 -31.83
CA GLY A 241 36.20 -2.17 -30.93
C GLY A 241 35.48 -2.25 -29.58
N LEU A 242 34.98 -1.13 -29.08
CA LEU A 242 34.43 -1.00 -27.73
C LEU A 242 32.90 -1.16 -27.71
N ARG A 243 32.43 -2.16 -26.98
CA ARG A 243 31.00 -2.42 -26.72
C ARG A 243 30.66 -2.18 -25.26
N ILE A 244 29.54 -1.51 -25.01
CA ILE A 244 29.02 -1.28 -23.65
C ILE A 244 27.63 -1.87 -23.55
N PHE A 245 27.43 -2.79 -22.63
CA PHE A 245 26.12 -3.25 -22.19
C PHE A 245 25.70 -2.43 -20.96
N ILE A 246 24.51 -1.83 -21.00
CA ILE A 246 23.94 -1.04 -19.91
C ILE A 246 22.69 -1.76 -19.43
N ASP A 247 22.68 -2.11 -18.15
CA ASP A 247 21.59 -2.80 -17.49
C ASP A 247 21.17 -4.12 -18.17
N VAL A 248 22.14 -4.77 -18.83
CA VAL A 248 21.98 -6.03 -19.56
C VAL A 248 23.23 -6.89 -19.36
N GLY A 249 23.03 -8.19 -19.19
CA GLY A 249 24.10 -9.18 -19.17
C GLY A 249 23.95 -10.21 -18.06
N GLY A 250 23.22 -9.87 -16.98
CA GLY A 250 23.08 -10.71 -15.80
C GLY A 250 24.39 -10.83 -15.01
N GLU A 251 25.29 -9.86 -15.19
CA GLU A 251 26.62 -9.84 -14.60
C GLU A 251 26.78 -8.55 -13.80
N TRP A 252 27.61 -8.59 -12.75
CA TRP A 252 28.03 -7.35 -12.09
C TRP A 252 29.16 -6.71 -12.89
N ILE A 253 29.35 -5.38 -12.81
CA ILE A 253 30.34 -4.63 -13.60
C ILE A 253 31.59 -5.45 -14.00
N LYS A 254 31.74 -5.70 -15.31
CA LYS A 254 32.70 -6.66 -15.86
C LYS A 254 33.32 -6.13 -17.15
N ILE A 255 34.59 -6.47 -17.36
CA ILE A 255 35.33 -6.11 -18.55
C ILE A 255 35.86 -7.40 -19.17
N GLN A 256 35.61 -7.59 -20.46
CA GLN A 256 36.12 -8.70 -21.25
C GLN A 256 36.94 -8.13 -22.40
N LYS A 257 38.25 -8.43 -22.41
CA LYS A 257 39.18 -8.00 -23.46
C LYS A 257 39.45 -9.18 -24.39
N GLY A 258 38.95 -9.09 -25.62
CA GLY A 258 39.31 -9.96 -26.73
C GLY A 258 40.35 -9.32 -27.64
N LYS A 259 40.77 -10.04 -28.69
CA LYS A 259 41.77 -9.51 -29.65
C LYS A 259 41.28 -8.28 -30.42
N GLU A 260 40.01 -8.25 -30.80
CA GLU A 260 39.43 -7.16 -31.62
C GLU A 260 38.27 -6.42 -30.94
N ILE A 261 37.82 -6.91 -29.78
CA ILE A 261 36.61 -6.43 -29.11
C ILE A 261 36.93 -6.28 -27.62
N THR A 262 36.66 -5.10 -27.07
CA THR A 262 36.55 -4.91 -25.62
C THR A 262 35.07 -4.76 -25.28
N THR A 263 34.56 -5.60 -24.39
CA THR A 263 33.17 -5.54 -23.91
C THR A 263 33.15 -5.12 -22.45
N ILE A 264 32.36 -4.09 -22.16
CA ILE A 264 32.11 -3.59 -20.82
C ILE A 264 30.64 -3.88 -20.49
N TYR A 265 30.40 -4.51 -19.35
CA TYR A 265 29.08 -4.67 -18.77
C TYR A 265 28.95 -3.67 -17.62
N VAL A 266 28.01 -2.75 -17.74
CA VAL A 266 27.56 -1.83 -16.69
C VAL A 266 26.20 -2.32 -16.24
N ASP A 267 26.23 -3.37 -15.43
CA ASP A 267 25.04 -4.10 -14.97
C ASP A 267 25.21 -4.42 -13.48
N HIS A 268 24.08 -4.52 -12.79
CA HIS A 268 23.94 -4.75 -11.36
C HIS A 268 23.17 -6.05 -11.05
N HIS A 269 22.73 -6.81 -12.06
CA HIS A 269 21.91 -8.03 -11.91
C HIS A 269 22.68 -9.32 -11.60
N GLY A 270 24.01 -9.25 -11.42
CA GLY A 270 24.84 -10.42 -11.09
C GLY A 270 24.46 -11.13 -9.78
N ALA A 271 24.81 -12.41 -9.67
CA ALA A 271 24.54 -13.22 -8.48
C ALA A 271 25.33 -12.77 -7.23
N GLY A 272 24.80 -13.15 -6.06
CA GLY A 272 25.39 -12.88 -4.74
C GLY A 272 25.09 -11.48 -4.19
N GLN A 273 25.31 -11.32 -2.88
CA GLN A 273 25.01 -10.07 -2.19
C GLN A 273 26.09 -9.00 -2.47
N LYS A 274 25.72 -7.96 -3.21
CA LYS A 274 26.60 -6.84 -3.58
C LYS A 274 26.02 -5.51 -3.10
N LYS A 275 26.80 -4.43 -3.25
CA LYS A 275 26.36 -3.06 -2.95
C LYS A 275 25.05 -2.78 -3.69
N ALA A 276 24.06 -2.20 -3.02
CA ALA A 276 22.88 -1.72 -3.74
C ALA A 276 23.29 -0.57 -4.66
N THR A 277 23.00 -0.73 -5.95
CA THR A 277 23.27 0.29 -6.96
C THR A 277 22.44 0.00 -8.21
N SER A 278 22.38 0.95 -9.14
CA SER A 278 21.74 0.83 -10.45
C SER A 278 22.73 1.11 -11.59
N GLY A 279 22.37 0.74 -12.83
CA GLY A 279 23.13 1.07 -14.04
C GLY A 279 23.33 2.59 -14.21
N THR A 280 22.33 3.39 -13.85
CA THR A 280 22.40 4.86 -13.79
C THR A 280 23.47 5.33 -12.84
N LYS A 281 23.50 4.82 -11.60
CA LYS A 281 24.48 5.24 -10.60
C LYS A 281 25.90 4.85 -11.02
N MET A 282 26.07 3.64 -11.53
CA MET A 282 27.37 3.19 -12.06
C MET A 282 27.83 4.09 -13.22
N MET A 283 26.95 4.37 -14.20
CA MET A 283 27.29 5.22 -15.34
C MET A 283 27.64 6.64 -14.91
N TYR A 284 26.89 7.21 -13.95
CA TYR A 284 27.19 8.53 -13.38
C TYR A 284 28.62 8.59 -12.80
N GLU A 285 28.98 7.63 -11.95
CA GLU A 285 30.30 7.56 -11.31
C GLU A 285 31.44 7.32 -12.34
N ILE A 286 31.19 6.47 -13.34
CA ILE A 286 32.11 6.22 -14.47
C ILE A 286 32.36 7.51 -15.26
N MET A 287 31.30 8.21 -15.66
CA MET A 287 31.38 9.42 -16.48
C MET A 287 32.04 10.56 -15.72
N GLU A 288 31.78 10.66 -14.42
CA GLU A 288 32.47 11.57 -13.51
C GLU A 288 33.98 11.29 -13.47
N LYS A 289 34.40 10.06 -13.16
CA LYS A 289 35.82 9.68 -13.05
C LYS A 289 36.56 9.77 -14.37
N ALA A 290 35.89 9.49 -15.49
CA ALA A 290 36.48 9.64 -16.82
C ALA A 290 36.71 11.12 -17.20
N GLY A 291 36.24 12.09 -16.41
CA GLY A 291 36.20 13.50 -16.77
C GLY A 291 35.26 13.76 -17.96
N LEU A 292 34.32 12.85 -18.19
CA LEU A 292 33.38 12.93 -19.30
C LEU A 292 32.12 13.71 -18.95
N LEU A 293 31.80 13.83 -17.65
CA LEU A 293 30.75 14.69 -17.08
C LEU A 293 31.36 16.06 -16.69
N LYS A 294 30.91 17.14 -17.34
CA LYS A 294 31.47 18.50 -17.19
C LYS A 294 30.62 19.33 -16.24
N GLU A 295 29.31 19.31 -16.45
CA GLU A 295 28.35 19.99 -15.59
C GLU A 295 27.73 18.98 -14.63
N LYS A 296 27.63 19.38 -13.35
CA LYS A 296 26.97 18.61 -12.29
C LYS A 296 25.98 19.52 -11.56
N PRO A 297 24.86 19.86 -12.21
CA PRO A 297 23.84 20.64 -11.52
C PRO A 297 23.25 19.82 -10.38
N GLU A 298 22.90 20.46 -9.27
CA GLU A 298 22.45 19.79 -8.05
C GLU A 298 21.24 18.84 -8.28
N TRP A 299 20.36 19.19 -9.22
CA TRP A 299 19.21 18.36 -9.55
C TRP A 299 19.61 16.99 -10.15
N LEU A 300 20.77 16.90 -10.81
CA LEU A 300 21.23 15.64 -11.42
C LEU A 300 21.57 14.62 -10.34
N ASP A 301 22.29 15.03 -9.30
CA ASP A 301 22.64 14.15 -8.18
C ASP A 301 21.37 13.65 -7.47
N LYS A 302 20.39 14.54 -7.29
CA LYS A 302 19.08 14.18 -6.74
C LYS A 302 18.35 13.17 -7.62
N PHE A 303 18.36 13.36 -8.93
CA PHE A 303 17.70 12.46 -9.88
C PHE A 303 18.41 11.09 -9.96
N VAL A 304 19.74 11.07 -10.05
CA VAL A 304 20.54 9.83 -10.05
C VAL A 304 20.31 9.04 -8.76
N ASN A 305 20.32 9.71 -7.61
CA ASN A 305 20.04 9.05 -6.33
C ASN A 305 18.58 8.57 -6.25
N PHE A 306 17.61 9.32 -6.81
CA PHE A 306 16.23 8.87 -6.90
C PHE A 306 16.09 7.59 -7.73
N VAL A 307 16.71 7.53 -8.92
CA VAL A 307 16.69 6.33 -9.78
C VAL A 307 17.34 5.15 -9.06
N ASP A 308 18.52 5.37 -8.46
CA ASP A 308 19.24 4.35 -7.68
C ASP A 308 18.38 3.81 -6.52
N GLU A 309 17.72 4.70 -5.76
CA GLU A 309 16.86 4.30 -4.65
C GLU A 309 15.57 3.61 -5.11
N ALA A 310 14.98 4.04 -6.23
CA ALA A 310 13.77 3.47 -6.80
C ALA A 310 14.02 2.05 -7.32
N ASP A 311 15.09 1.86 -8.08
CA ASP A 311 15.54 0.57 -8.59
C ASP A 311 15.86 -0.43 -7.45
N ASN A 312 16.56 0.05 -6.41
CA ASN A 312 17.00 -0.78 -5.30
C ASN A 312 16.00 -0.89 -4.14
N LEU A 313 14.89 -0.17 -4.21
CA LEU A 313 13.90 -0.03 -3.14
C LEU A 313 14.54 0.35 -1.77
N THR A 314 15.66 1.06 -1.77
CA THR A 314 16.39 1.41 -0.53
C THR A 314 15.62 2.43 0.31
N TYR A 315 14.74 3.22 -0.31
CA TYR A 315 13.83 4.13 0.41
C TYR A 315 12.91 3.39 1.41
N LEU A 316 12.63 2.10 1.21
CA LEU A 316 11.86 1.28 2.16
C LEU A 316 12.57 1.03 3.48
N LYS A 317 13.90 1.22 3.51
CA LYS A 317 14.76 1.02 4.68
C LYS A 317 14.97 2.30 5.49
N LYS A 318 14.50 3.46 4.99
CA LYS A 318 14.65 4.75 5.66
C LYS A 318 13.97 4.72 7.04
N ARG A 319 14.65 5.32 8.01
CA ARG A 319 14.20 5.45 9.41
C ARG A 319 14.11 6.93 9.76
N ASN A 320 13.15 7.28 10.60
CA ASN A 320 13.07 8.63 11.15
C ASN A 320 14.14 8.84 12.23
N GLU A 321 14.20 10.05 12.79
CA GLU A 321 15.17 10.44 13.84
C GLU A 321 15.11 9.54 15.08
N THR A 322 13.94 8.94 15.37
CA THR A 322 13.74 8.00 16.48
C THR A 322 14.13 6.55 16.14
N GLY A 323 14.70 6.30 14.96
CA GLY A 323 15.07 4.98 14.48
C GLY A 323 13.90 4.11 14.01
N LYS A 324 12.66 4.63 13.94
CA LYS A 324 11.49 3.88 13.47
C LYS A 324 11.45 3.88 11.94
N LYS A 325 11.06 2.74 11.37
CA LYS A 325 10.88 2.60 9.91
C LYS A 325 9.80 3.56 9.43
N ILE A 326 10.10 4.33 8.39
CA ILE A 326 9.14 5.27 7.79
C ILE A 326 8.11 4.51 6.94
N PHE A 327 8.57 3.52 6.18
CA PHE A 327 7.71 2.73 5.31
C PHE A 327 6.95 1.64 6.08
N ASP A 328 5.80 2.02 6.62
CA ASP A 328 4.84 1.14 7.29
C ASP A 328 3.51 1.02 6.51
N LYS A 329 2.52 0.31 7.06
CA LYS A 329 1.20 0.10 6.44
C LYS A 329 0.49 1.43 6.16
N LYS A 330 0.62 2.41 7.06
CA LYS A 330 -0.03 3.72 6.93
C LYS A 330 0.63 4.53 5.81
N TYR A 331 1.96 4.63 5.84
CA TYR A 331 2.73 5.30 4.80
C TYR A 331 2.45 4.68 3.43
N PHE A 332 2.50 3.35 3.31
CA PHE A 332 2.24 2.67 2.04
C PHE A 332 0.84 2.95 1.52
N LYS A 333 -0.16 3.00 2.41
CA LYS A 333 -1.57 3.22 2.04
C LYS A 333 -1.89 4.67 1.70
N GLU A 334 -1.37 5.62 2.47
CA GLU A 334 -1.85 7.02 2.47
C GLU A 334 -0.84 8.01 1.85
N THR A 335 0.46 7.70 1.93
CA THR A 335 1.55 8.62 1.56
C THR A 335 2.24 8.17 0.27
N TRP A 336 2.77 6.95 0.24
CA TRP A 336 3.57 6.42 -0.87
C TRP A 336 2.93 6.61 -2.25
N PRO A 337 1.61 6.39 -2.48
CA PRO A 337 0.99 6.53 -3.80
C PRO A 337 1.08 7.94 -4.39
N LYS A 338 1.40 8.94 -3.55
CA LYS A 338 1.51 10.35 -3.93
C LYS A 338 2.97 10.81 -4.06
N THR A 339 3.94 9.90 -3.91
CA THR A 339 5.38 10.21 -3.94
C THR A 339 5.96 9.96 -5.33
N LEU A 340 7.14 10.49 -5.63
CA LEU A 340 7.79 10.15 -6.92
C LEU A 340 8.18 8.68 -7.00
N TYR A 341 8.45 8.00 -5.88
CA TYR A 341 8.76 6.56 -5.91
C TYR A 341 7.62 5.70 -6.42
N SER A 342 6.35 6.08 -6.20
CA SER A 342 5.22 5.35 -6.78
C SER A 342 5.03 5.63 -8.27
N LEU A 343 5.62 6.71 -8.77
CA LEU A 343 5.55 7.15 -10.16
C LEU A 343 6.74 6.68 -11.00
N ALA A 344 7.82 6.22 -10.37
CA ALA A 344 9.08 5.83 -11.01
C ALA A 344 8.91 4.84 -12.18
N PHE A 345 7.91 3.96 -12.10
CA PHE A 345 7.67 2.89 -13.08
C PHE A 345 6.45 3.13 -13.98
N SER A 346 5.70 4.22 -13.77
CA SER A 346 4.48 4.54 -14.53
C SER A 346 4.58 5.84 -15.31
N VAL A 347 5.47 6.74 -14.91
CA VAL A 347 5.71 8.03 -15.57
C VAL A 347 6.94 7.91 -16.48
N PRO A 348 6.88 8.39 -17.73
CA PRO A 348 8.04 8.43 -18.61
C PRO A 348 9.27 9.07 -17.95
N PRO A 349 10.46 8.45 -18.04
CA PRO A 349 11.68 8.96 -17.39
C PRO A 349 12.01 10.42 -17.71
N LYS A 350 11.76 10.85 -18.95
CA LYS A 350 11.94 12.25 -19.37
C LYS A 350 11.10 13.21 -18.53
N ILE A 351 9.84 12.87 -18.25
CA ILE A 351 8.95 13.71 -17.42
C ILE A 351 9.49 13.77 -15.99
N LEU A 352 9.91 12.63 -15.41
CA LEU A 352 10.52 12.60 -14.08
C LEU A 352 11.75 13.50 -14.02
N MET A 353 12.67 13.40 -15.00
CA MET A 353 13.85 14.25 -15.08
C MET A 353 13.50 15.74 -15.14
N GLU A 354 12.52 16.14 -15.95
CA GLU A 354 12.09 17.55 -16.03
C GLU A 354 11.48 18.07 -14.72
N LEU A 355 10.80 17.22 -13.95
CA LEU A 355 10.32 17.58 -12.61
C LEU A 355 11.48 17.92 -11.67
N PHE A 356 12.57 17.13 -11.68
CA PHE A 356 13.78 17.43 -10.90
C PHE A 356 14.46 18.71 -11.38
N LYS A 357 14.63 18.88 -12.70
CA LYS A 357 15.21 20.10 -13.31
C LYS A 357 14.46 21.37 -12.92
N SER A 358 13.13 21.30 -12.84
CA SER A 358 12.29 22.45 -12.51
C SER A 358 12.50 22.97 -11.07
N GLY A 359 13.16 22.20 -10.21
CA GLY A 359 13.32 22.51 -8.79
C GLY A 359 12.04 22.40 -7.95
N LYS A 360 10.90 22.09 -8.58
CA LYS A 360 9.59 21.94 -7.89
C LYS A 360 9.53 20.70 -7.00
N ILE A 361 10.44 19.74 -7.19
CA ILE A 361 10.58 18.54 -6.35
C ILE A 361 11.93 18.55 -5.66
N THR A 362 11.92 18.67 -4.34
CA THR A 362 13.12 18.69 -3.50
C THR A 362 13.41 17.35 -2.84
N ASP A 363 12.38 16.58 -2.53
CA ASP A 363 12.48 15.24 -1.92
C ASP A 363 11.47 14.28 -2.59
N PRO A 364 11.92 13.20 -3.26
CA PRO A 364 11.04 12.24 -3.91
C PRO A 364 10.19 11.40 -2.96
N SER A 365 10.50 11.41 -1.66
CA SER A 365 9.75 10.72 -0.61
C SER A 365 8.57 11.54 -0.07
N VAL A 366 8.58 12.86 -0.28
CA VAL A 366 7.50 13.74 0.15
C VAL A 366 6.31 13.57 -0.80
N PRO A 367 5.08 13.37 -0.28
CA PRO A 367 3.90 13.28 -1.12
C PRO A 367 3.62 14.61 -1.82
N LEU A 368 3.23 14.55 -3.10
CA LEU A 368 2.73 15.73 -3.82
C LEU A 368 1.53 16.32 -3.08
N THR A 369 1.55 17.65 -2.93
CA THR A 369 0.48 18.41 -2.29
C THR A 369 -0.76 18.48 -3.19
N GLU A 370 -1.92 18.77 -2.60
CA GLU A 370 -3.15 18.96 -3.39
C GLU A 370 -3.00 20.09 -4.42
N GLU A 371 -2.27 21.16 -4.09
CA GLU A 371 -1.97 22.25 -5.02
C GLU A 371 -1.15 21.74 -6.21
N GLN A 372 -0.10 20.95 -5.99
CA GLN A 372 0.70 20.36 -7.06
C GLN A 372 -0.13 19.39 -7.93
N LEU A 373 -1.03 18.62 -7.31
CA LEU A 373 -1.92 17.67 -8.00
C LEU A 373 -3.02 18.37 -8.82
N ASN A 374 -3.48 19.53 -8.37
CA ASN A 374 -4.46 20.35 -9.11
C ASN A 374 -3.79 21.35 -10.09
N GLY A 375 -2.48 21.54 -9.95
CA GLY A 375 -1.66 22.43 -10.74
C GLY A 375 -0.98 21.76 -11.95
N GLU A 376 0.11 22.38 -12.41
CA GLU A 376 0.85 21.96 -13.61
C GLU A 376 1.41 20.53 -13.51
N ILE A 377 1.94 20.14 -12.34
CA ILE A 377 2.51 18.81 -12.13
C ILE A 377 1.42 17.75 -12.31
N GLY A 378 0.31 17.85 -11.56
CA GLY A 378 -0.76 16.85 -11.64
C GLY A 378 -1.48 16.80 -12.98
N LYS A 379 -1.49 17.91 -13.75
CA LYS A 379 -2.05 18.00 -15.11
C LYS A 379 -1.10 17.52 -16.20
N THR A 380 0.16 17.22 -15.88
CA THR A 380 1.14 16.72 -16.86
C THR A 380 0.66 15.38 -17.44
N ILE A 381 0.56 15.31 -18.77
CA ILE A 381 0.13 14.12 -19.50
C ILE A 381 1.28 13.13 -19.58
N ILE A 382 1.05 11.91 -19.09
CA ILE A 382 2.07 10.83 -19.09
C ILE A 382 1.83 9.81 -20.20
N LYS A 383 0.59 9.66 -20.65
CA LYS A 383 0.21 8.75 -21.74
C LYS A 383 -1.11 9.20 -22.36
N THR A 384 -1.18 9.19 -23.68
CA THR A 384 -2.44 9.32 -24.43
C THR A 384 -2.92 7.94 -24.87
N ILE A 385 -4.14 7.58 -24.49
CA ILE A 385 -4.85 6.39 -24.96
C ILE A 385 -5.55 6.77 -26.27
N LYS A 386 -5.33 5.95 -27.29
CA LYS A 386 -5.92 6.09 -28.62
C LYS A 386 -6.73 4.84 -28.97
N ASN A 387 -7.75 4.98 -29.81
CA ASN A 387 -8.49 3.86 -30.37
C ASN A 387 -7.70 3.20 -31.52
N GLU A 388 -8.26 2.15 -32.12
CA GLU A 388 -7.63 1.41 -33.23
C GLU A 388 -7.42 2.27 -34.49
N LYS A 389 -8.18 3.37 -34.63
CA LYS A 389 -8.03 4.36 -35.71
C LYS A 389 -6.96 5.42 -35.40
N GLY A 390 -6.31 5.35 -34.24
CA GLY A 390 -5.31 6.33 -33.80
C GLY A 390 -5.90 7.62 -33.21
N GLU A 391 -7.22 7.69 -33.07
CA GLU A 391 -7.93 8.85 -32.49
C GLU A 391 -7.82 8.83 -30.97
N LYS A 392 -7.64 10.01 -30.39
CA LYS A 392 -7.47 10.17 -28.95
C LYS A 392 -8.76 9.82 -28.20
N ILE A 393 -8.68 8.83 -27.30
CA ILE A 393 -9.74 8.48 -26.35
C ILE A 393 -9.57 9.32 -25.08
N LYS A 394 -8.38 9.28 -24.48
CA LYS A 394 -8.15 9.87 -23.16
C LYS A 394 -6.68 10.16 -22.89
N ASP A 395 -6.38 11.27 -22.25
CA ASP A 395 -5.07 11.47 -21.63
C ASP A 395 -5.07 10.97 -20.20
N ILE A 396 -4.01 10.25 -19.84
CA ILE A 396 -3.69 9.92 -18.46
C ILE A 396 -2.68 10.94 -17.95
N THR A 397 -3.03 11.60 -16.85
CA THR A 397 -2.16 12.56 -16.18
C THR A 397 -1.49 11.96 -14.94
N ILE A 398 -0.51 12.68 -14.37
CA ILE A 398 0.12 12.30 -13.08
C ILE A 398 -0.95 12.13 -11.99
N ALA A 399 -1.90 13.07 -11.86
CA ALA A 399 -2.95 12.99 -10.84
C ALA A 399 -3.84 11.74 -11.01
N GLU A 400 -4.17 11.38 -12.25
CA GLU A 400 -4.95 10.17 -12.52
C GLU A 400 -4.17 8.89 -12.20
N GLU A 401 -2.87 8.84 -12.50
CA GLU A 401 -2.04 7.67 -12.20
C GLU A 401 -1.85 7.48 -10.68
N ILE A 402 -1.76 8.57 -9.91
CA ILE A 402 -1.77 8.52 -8.45
C ILE A 402 -3.09 7.94 -7.92
N LYS A 403 -4.23 8.35 -8.47
CA LYS A 403 -5.54 7.80 -8.09
C LYS A 403 -5.63 6.29 -8.38
N LYS A 404 -5.17 5.87 -9.57
CA LYS A 404 -5.09 4.44 -9.94
C LYS A 404 -4.17 3.67 -8.99
N THR A 405 -2.99 4.20 -8.71
CA THR A 405 -2.00 3.58 -7.82
C THR A 405 -2.54 3.45 -6.40
N THR A 406 -3.24 4.47 -5.89
CA THR A 406 -3.93 4.42 -4.59
C THR A 406 -4.95 3.27 -4.54
N GLY A 407 -5.76 3.10 -5.59
CA GLY A 407 -6.67 1.96 -5.72
C GLY A 407 -5.97 0.61 -5.70
N ARG A 408 -4.88 0.47 -6.47
CA ARG A 408 -4.06 -0.76 -6.52
C ARG A 408 -3.43 -1.10 -5.17
N VAL A 409 -2.94 -0.11 -4.42
CA VAL A 409 -2.37 -0.29 -3.08
C VAL A 409 -3.42 -0.79 -2.09
N ASN A 410 -4.61 -0.19 -2.08
CA ASN A 410 -5.69 -0.63 -1.19
C ASN A 410 -6.10 -2.08 -1.48
N LYS A 411 -6.25 -2.43 -2.77
CA LYS A 411 -6.53 -3.80 -3.21
C LYS A 411 -5.41 -4.76 -2.80
N THR A 412 -4.15 -4.35 -2.96
CA THR A 412 -2.97 -5.14 -2.58
C THR A 412 -2.98 -5.48 -1.09
N LEU A 413 -3.17 -4.48 -0.22
CA LEU A 413 -3.23 -4.71 1.23
C LEU A 413 -4.38 -5.66 1.61
N THR A 414 -5.54 -5.50 0.97
CA THR A 414 -6.69 -6.37 1.19
C THR A 414 -6.39 -7.82 0.77
N ASN A 415 -5.77 -8.00 -0.40
CA ASN A 415 -5.41 -9.31 -0.90
C ASN A 415 -4.34 -9.98 -0.04
N ILE A 416 -3.34 -9.24 0.45
CA ILE A 416 -2.33 -9.78 1.39
C ILE A 416 -2.99 -10.22 2.69
N ASP A 417 -3.94 -9.45 3.23
CA ASP A 417 -4.67 -9.83 4.44
C ASP A 417 -5.44 -11.16 4.21
N ILE A 418 -6.06 -11.35 3.03
CA ILE A 418 -6.73 -12.62 2.66
C ILE A 418 -5.71 -13.76 2.50
N ILE A 419 -4.58 -13.53 1.84
CA ILE A 419 -3.50 -14.51 1.66
C ILE A 419 -3.01 -15.02 3.01
N ASN A 420 -2.73 -14.11 3.95
CA ASN A 420 -2.29 -14.46 5.30
C ASN A 420 -3.34 -15.27 6.07
N GLN A 421 -4.62 -14.90 5.96
CA GLN A 421 -5.72 -15.68 6.57
C GLN A 421 -5.79 -17.10 6.00
N ASN A 422 -5.63 -17.25 4.68
CA ASN A 422 -5.66 -18.55 4.02
C ASN A 422 -4.46 -19.41 4.42
N ALA A 423 -3.25 -18.84 4.47
CA ALA A 423 -2.06 -19.55 4.95
C ALA A 423 -2.21 -20.03 6.40
N ASN A 424 -2.76 -19.19 7.28
CA ASN A 424 -3.06 -19.57 8.66
C ASN A 424 -4.09 -20.70 8.73
N ARG A 425 -5.16 -20.65 7.92
CA ARG A 425 -6.16 -21.74 7.84
C ARG A 425 -5.55 -23.06 7.39
N LYS A 426 -4.56 -23.00 6.49
CA LYS A 426 -3.79 -24.14 5.97
C LYS A 426 -2.73 -24.66 6.95
N GLY A 427 -2.44 -23.94 8.03
CA GLY A 427 -1.44 -24.36 9.03
C GLY A 427 0.00 -24.10 8.61
N LEU A 428 0.25 -23.20 7.66
CA LEU A 428 1.61 -22.89 7.20
C LEU A 428 2.38 -22.07 8.25
N GLN A 429 3.63 -22.44 8.51
CA GLN A 429 4.52 -21.69 9.42
C GLN A 429 5.28 -20.61 8.65
N LEU A 430 4.65 -19.44 8.50
CA LEU A 430 5.22 -18.31 7.76
C LEU A 430 6.18 -17.42 8.56
N ASN A 431 6.77 -17.95 9.63
CA ASN A 431 7.83 -17.26 10.37
C ASN A 431 9.00 -18.22 10.56
N THR A 432 10.07 -17.97 9.83
CA THR A 432 11.25 -18.83 9.76
C THR A 432 12.50 -18.07 10.15
N LYS A 433 13.55 -18.80 10.56
CA LYS A 433 14.84 -18.17 10.88
C LYS A 433 15.56 -17.69 9.61
N SER A 434 15.38 -18.41 8.50
CA SER A 434 16.09 -18.18 7.24
C SER A 434 15.49 -17.02 6.44
N LEU A 435 14.15 -16.97 6.34
CA LEU A 435 13.41 -16.02 5.52
C LEU A 435 12.60 -15.02 6.34
N GLY A 436 12.58 -15.12 7.67
CA GLY A 436 11.81 -14.22 8.55
C GLY A 436 10.31 -14.45 8.41
N LYS A 437 9.53 -13.37 8.55
CA LYS A 437 8.10 -13.40 8.29
C LYS A 437 7.83 -13.36 6.79
N ILE A 438 7.02 -14.30 6.33
CA ILE A 438 6.75 -14.56 4.93
C ILE A 438 5.31 -14.16 4.63
N VAL A 439 5.08 -13.60 3.44
CA VAL A 439 3.77 -13.60 2.78
C VAL A 439 3.86 -14.62 1.66
N TYR A 440 3.12 -15.73 1.79
CA TYR A 440 3.12 -16.82 0.83
C TYR A 440 1.85 -16.80 -0.02
N HIS A 441 2.00 -16.39 -1.28
CA HIS A 441 0.90 -16.32 -2.24
C HIS A 441 0.94 -17.53 -3.18
N ASN A 442 -0.15 -18.30 -3.20
CA ASN A 442 -0.28 -19.50 -4.02
C ASN A 442 -1.50 -19.50 -4.96
N PHE A 443 -1.96 -18.31 -5.38
CA PHE A 443 -3.09 -18.08 -6.30
C PHE A 443 -4.36 -18.90 -6.01
N ALA A 444 -4.65 -19.18 -4.73
CA ALA A 444 -5.86 -19.89 -4.35
C ALA A 444 -7.11 -19.16 -4.88
N GLU A 445 -8.01 -19.91 -5.52
CA GLU A 445 -9.33 -19.40 -5.88
C GLU A 445 -10.07 -19.04 -4.60
N THR A 446 -10.54 -17.80 -4.55
CA THR A 446 -11.45 -17.34 -3.50
C THR A 446 -12.86 -17.26 -4.07
N LYS A 447 -13.86 -17.08 -3.20
CA LYS A 447 -15.24 -16.78 -3.60
C LYS A 447 -15.40 -15.53 -4.49
N PHE A 448 -14.33 -14.72 -4.63
CA PHE A 448 -14.27 -13.53 -5.46
C PHE A 448 -13.34 -13.70 -6.68
N GLY A 449 -13.02 -14.94 -7.03
CA GLY A 449 -12.04 -15.27 -8.07
C GLY A 449 -10.60 -15.32 -7.53
N ARG A 450 -9.64 -15.34 -8.46
CA ARG A 450 -8.21 -15.39 -8.11
C ARG A 450 -7.70 -14.03 -7.64
N LEU A 451 -6.97 -14.06 -6.53
CA LEU A 451 -6.26 -12.88 -6.05
C LEU A 451 -5.06 -12.63 -6.96
N ASN A 452 -5.15 -11.64 -7.84
CA ASN A 452 -4.00 -11.19 -8.62
C ASN A 452 -3.37 -9.96 -7.95
N ILE A 453 -2.08 -10.03 -7.64
CA ILE A 453 -1.27 -8.91 -7.15
C ILE A 453 0.02 -8.88 -7.98
N PRO A 454 0.35 -7.76 -8.65
CA PRO A 454 1.65 -7.61 -9.29
C PRO A 454 2.79 -7.83 -8.29
N ASN A 455 3.81 -8.62 -8.65
CA ASN A 455 4.90 -9.01 -7.74
C ASN A 455 5.57 -7.81 -7.03
N TYR A 456 5.79 -6.69 -7.74
CA TYR A 456 6.38 -5.49 -7.14
C TYR A 456 5.49 -4.88 -6.04
N LEU A 457 4.18 -4.76 -6.28
CA LEU A 457 3.22 -4.27 -5.27
C LEU A 457 3.09 -5.26 -4.11
N ALA A 458 3.09 -6.56 -4.40
CA ALA A 458 3.01 -7.60 -3.39
C ALA A 458 4.20 -7.53 -2.43
N PHE A 459 5.40 -7.30 -2.96
CA PHE A 459 6.60 -7.09 -2.14
C PHE A 459 6.54 -5.80 -1.33
N LEU A 460 6.12 -4.68 -1.93
CA LEU A 460 5.93 -3.41 -1.19
C LEU A 460 4.90 -3.56 -0.06
N GLY A 461 3.76 -4.19 -0.34
CA GLY A 461 2.74 -4.50 0.66
C GLY A 461 3.29 -5.37 1.79
N THR A 462 4.03 -6.43 1.45
CA THR A 462 4.72 -7.31 2.41
C THR A 462 5.65 -6.49 3.33
N LYS A 463 6.47 -5.60 2.78
CA LYS A 463 7.35 -4.72 3.57
C LYS A 463 6.60 -3.74 4.44
N SER A 464 5.50 -3.18 3.96
CA SER A 464 4.69 -2.21 4.71
C SER A 464 4.09 -2.84 5.98
N LEU A 465 3.81 -4.14 5.94
CA LEU A 465 3.29 -4.90 7.08
C LEU A 465 4.39 -5.37 8.05
N GLY A 466 5.66 -5.04 7.78
CA GLY A 466 6.80 -5.47 8.59
C GLY A 466 7.18 -6.94 8.39
N HIS A 467 6.85 -7.53 7.23
CA HIS A 467 7.33 -8.84 6.83
C HIS A 467 8.63 -8.71 6.01
N GLU A 468 9.43 -9.77 5.98
CA GLU A 468 10.75 -9.77 5.35
C GLU A 468 10.77 -10.45 3.99
N THR A 469 9.89 -11.40 3.71
CA THR A 469 9.93 -12.16 2.45
C THR A 469 8.56 -12.26 1.81
N TYR A 470 8.50 -12.00 0.50
CA TYR A 470 7.36 -12.34 -0.33
C TYR A 470 7.71 -13.58 -1.17
N VAL A 471 6.84 -14.58 -1.14
CA VAL A 471 6.97 -15.80 -1.93
C VAL A 471 5.70 -15.95 -2.74
N ASN A 472 5.86 -16.18 -4.04
CA ASN A 472 4.79 -16.43 -4.98
C ASN A 472 5.02 -17.78 -5.66
N TRP A 473 4.01 -18.64 -5.61
CA TRP A 473 3.96 -19.92 -6.31
C TRP A 473 2.76 -19.94 -7.28
N ASN A 474 3.03 -20.02 -8.58
CA ASN A 474 2.01 -20.09 -9.62
C ASN A 474 2.14 -21.38 -10.44
N ASN A 475 1.43 -22.42 -10.02
CA ASN A 475 1.42 -23.69 -10.73
C ASN A 475 0.81 -23.60 -12.15
N GLN A 476 -0.06 -22.63 -12.40
CA GLN A 476 -0.75 -22.49 -13.70
C GLN A 476 0.15 -21.86 -14.76
N GLU A 477 0.85 -20.80 -14.39
CA GLU A 477 1.87 -20.17 -15.23
C GLU A 477 3.20 -20.90 -15.18
N LYS A 478 3.27 -22.00 -14.42
CA LYS A 478 4.49 -22.78 -14.17
C LYS A 478 5.64 -21.87 -13.78
N SER A 479 5.40 -20.98 -12.81
CA SER A 479 6.36 -19.98 -12.37
C SER A 479 6.35 -19.79 -10.86
N PHE A 480 7.47 -19.30 -10.32
CA PHE A 480 7.56 -18.85 -8.94
C PHE A 480 8.43 -17.61 -8.83
N PHE A 481 8.26 -16.87 -7.74
CA PHE A 481 9.03 -15.68 -7.43
C PHE A 481 9.28 -15.58 -5.93
N ILE A 482 10.52 -15.28 -5.55
CA ILE A 482 10.90 -15.02 -4.15
C ILE A 482 11.60 -13.68 -4.10
N ASN A 483 11.24 -12.82 -3.16
CA ASN A 483 11.96 -11.59 -2.87
C ASN A 483 12.11 -11.41 -1.37
N SER A 484 13.35 -11.24 -0.89
CA SER A 484 13.68 -11.20 0.54
C SER A 484 14.68 -10.12 0.88
N ASN A 485 14.60 -9.61 2.11
CA ASN A 485 15.70 -8.85 2.73
C ASN A 485 16.64 -9.73 3.57
N ASN A 486 16.29 -11.00 3.81
CA ASN A 486 17.07 -11.93 4.61
C ASN A 486 18.14 -12.64 3.77
N GLN A 487 19.02 -13.38 4.44
CA GLN A 487 20.32 -13.83 3.95
C GLN A 487 20.27 -14.48 2.55
N ASN A 488 21.38 -14.26 1.83
CA ASN A 488 21.67 -14.65 0.46
C ASN A 488 20.79 -15.77 -0.14
N LEU A 489 19.77 -15.37 -0.91
CA LEU A 489 18.89 -16.28 -1.64
C LEU A 489 19.65 -17.17 -2.64
N SER A 490 20.92 -16.92 -2.95
CA SER A 490 21.72 -17.79 -3.82
C SER A 490 21.70 -19.26 -3.38
N ILE A 491 21.73 -19.55 -2.07
CA ILE A 491 21.70 -20.94 -1.57
C ILE A 491 20.36 -21.59 -1.89
N ILE A 492 19.25 -20.85 -1.75
CA ILE A 492 17.93 -21.35 -2.09
C ILE A 492 17.83 -21.56 -3.59
N ALA A 493 18.32 -20.62 -4.41
CA ALA A 493 18.36 -20.77 -5.86
C ALA A 493 19.19 -21.98 -6.31
N GLN A 494 20.32 -22.25 -5.65
CA GLN A 494 21.14 -23.43 -5.90
C GLN A 494 20.35 -24.71 -5.61
N LYS A 495 19.76 -24.83 -4.42
CA LYS A 495 18.95 -26.01 -4.04
C LYS A 495 17.75 -26.23 -4.96
N LEU A 496 17.10 -25.14 -5.39
CA LEU A 496 16.02 -25.20 -6.37
C LEU A 496 16.53 -25.75 -7.72
N ASN A 497 17.69 -25.31 -8.19
CA ASN A 497 18.30 -25.82 -9.41
C ASN A 497 18.85 -27.26 -9.27
N GLU A 498 19.24 -27.69 -8.06
CA GLU A 498 19.58 -29.09 -7.78
C GLU A 498 18.35 -30.00 -7.87
N ALA A 499 17.19 -29.53 -7.40
CA ALA A 499 15.93 -30.26 -7.48
C ALA A 499 15.27 -30.21 -8.86
N ASP A 500 15.39 -29.09 -9.57
CA ASP A 500 14.84 -28.88 -10.93
C ASP A 500 15.82 -28.03 -11.76
N PRO A 501 16.73 -28.66 -12.55
CA PRO A 501 17.82 -27.97 -13.25
C PRO A 501 17.38 -26.81 -14.14
N GLY A 502 17.95 -25.63 -13.85
CA GLY A 502 17.68 -24.39 -14.57
C GLY A 502 16.30 -23.78 -14.26
N CYS A 503 15.62 -24.23 -13.20
CA CYS A 503 14.33 -23.67 -12.80
C CYS A 503 14.46 -22.29 -12.18
N ALA A 504 15.60 -21.93 -11.56
CA ALA A 504 15.73 -20.73 -10.74
C ALA A 504 16.88 -19.82 -11.21
N LYS A 505 16.60 -18.51 -11.30
CA LYS A 505 17.57 -17.45 -11.56
C LYS A 505 17.67 -16.55 -10.33
N ASP A 506 18.83 -16.55 -9.70
CA ASP A 506 19.20 -15.62 -8.63
C ASP A 506 19.53 -14.24 -9.23
N VAL A 507 18.96 -13.21 -8.63
CA VAL A 507 19.26 -11.81 -8.89
C VAL A 507 19.73 -11.20 -7.57
N ARG A 508 21.04 -10.91 -7.51
CA ARG A 508 21.70 -10.19 -6.42
C ARG A 508 21.59 -10.82 -5.02
N GLY A 509 21.24 -12.10 -4.93
CA GLY A 509 21.03 -12.79 -3.66
C GLY A 509 19.79 -12.32 -2.89
N VAL A 510 18.89 -11.55 -3.51
CA VAL A 510 17.69 -10.97 -2.86
C VAL A 510 16.40 -11.28 -3.61
N MET A 511 16.50 -11.67 -4.89
CA MET A 511 15.36 -12.06 -5.71
C MET A 511 15.65 -13.38 -6.44
N ILE A 512 14.65 -14.25 -6.52
CA ILE A 512 14.68 -15.45 -7.36
C ILE A 512 13.48 -15.41 -8.28
N PHE A 513 13.73 -15.51 -9.58
CA PHE A 513 12.69 -15.83 -10.57
C PHE A 513 12.83 -17.29 -10.97
N GLY A 514 11.72 -17.99 -11.14
CA GLY A 514 11.80 -19.35 -11.64
C GLY A 514 10.62 -19.84 -12.45
N LYS A 515 10.91 -20.90 -13.22
CA LYS A 515 9.95 -21.67 -14.01
C LYS A 515 9.86 -23.08 -13.45
N ILE A 516 8.66 -23.51 -13.11
CA ILE A 516 8.36 -24.83 -12.55
C ILE A 516 8.35 -25.83 -13.72
N LYS A 517 9.27 -26.79 -13.74
CA LYS A 517 9.17 -27.93 -14.66
C LYS A 517 8.57 -29.12 -13.93
N ASN A 518 9.26 -29.59 -12.89
CA ASN A 518 8.92 -30.82 -12.18
C ASN A 518 8.71 -30.62 -10.67
N LEU A 519 8.91 -29.39 -10.17
CA LEU A 519 8.82 -29.08 -8.75
C LEU A 519 7.36 -29.07 -8.27
N THR A 520 7.05 -29.79 -7.19
CA THR A 520 5.76 -29.67 -6.48
C THR A 520 5.77 -28.48 -5.52
N GLU A 521 4.57 -28.02 -5.11
CA GLU A 521 4.45 -26.96 -4.11
C GLU A 521 5.11 -27.37 -2.79
N LYS A 522 4.96 -28.64 -2.38
CA LYS A 522 5.60 -29.16 -1.17
C LYS A 522 7.13 -29.16 -1.28
N GLN A 523 7.69 -29.69 -2.37
CA GLN A 523 9.15 -29.69 -2.57
C GLN A 523 9.71 -28.27 -2.60
N PHE A 524 9.00 -27.35 -3.25
CA PHE A 524 9.37 -25.93 -3.26
C PHE A 524 9.40 -25.35 -1.84
N LEU A 525 8.33 -25.53 -1.06
CA LEU A 525 8.26 -25.06 0.32
C LEU A 525 9.33 -25.68 1.21
N ASP A 526 9.62 -26.99 1.03
CA ASP A 526 10.65 -27.70 1.80
C ASP A 526 12.06 -27.18 1.49
N ILE A 527 12.33 -26.83 0.23
CA ILE A 527 13.62 -26.27 -0.22
C ILE A 527 13.83 -24.86 0.33
N ILE A 528 12.80 -24.00 0.28
CA ILE A 528 12.92 -22.62 0.76
C ILE A 528 13.03 -22.58 2.30
N ASP A 529 12.23 -23.37 3.02
CA ASP A 529 12.39 -23.69 4.44
C ASP A 529 11.42 -24.83 4.86
N HIS A 530 11.97 -26.02 5.17
CA HIS A 530 11.22 -27.20 5.63
C HIS A 530 10.17 -26.95 6.72
N LYS A 531 10.35 -25.92 7.56
CA LYS A 531 9.38 -25.62 8.63
C LYS A 531 8.06 -25.06 8.11
N ILE A 532 8.05 -24.46 6.92
CA ILE A 532 6.85 -23.80 6.38
C ILE A 532 5.70 -24.80 6.23
N ALA A 533 6.00 -25.99 5.71
CA ALA A 533 5.02 -27.04 5.44
C ALA A 533 4.91 -28.09 6.56
N GLU A 534 5.75 -28.02 7.61
CA GLU A 534 5.83 -29.02 8.70
C GLU A 534 4.47 -29.27 9.39
N ASN A 535 3.69 -28.21 9.59
CA ASN A 535 2.37 -28.25 10.25
C ASN A 535 1.20 -28.06 9.27
N ALA A 536 1.44 -28.17 7.97
CA ALA A 536 0.41 -27.98 6.97
C ALA A 536 -0.67 -29.06 7.11
N LYS A 537 -1.94 -28.65 7.10
CA LYS A 537 -3.06 -29.59 7.15
C LYS A 537 -3.05 -30.51 5.93
N THR A 538 -3.44 -31.77 6.11
CA THR A 538 -3.54 -32.76 5.03
C THR A 538 -4.37 -32.21 3.87
N GLY A 539 -3.83 -32.23 2.65
CA GLY A 539 -4.48 -31.68 1.44
C GLY A 539 -4.41 -30.15 1.28
N ALA A 540 -3.72 -29.42 2.17
CA ALA A 540 -3.58 -27.96 2.07
C ALA A 540 -2.54 -27.48 1.05
N ILE A 541 -1.63 -28.38 0.65
CA ILE A 541 -0.53 -28.17 -0.29
C ILE A 541 -0.69 -29.20 -1.41
N ASP A 542 -0.53 -28.78 -2.67
CA ASP A 542 -0.58 -29.70 -3.80
C ASP A 542 0.62 -30.67 -3.73
N LEU A 543 0.33 -31.97 -3.52
CA LEU A 543 1.32 -33.04 -3.42
C LEU A 543 1.76 -33.61 -4.78
N MET A 544 1.07 -33.24 -5.86
CA MET A 544 1.41 -33.66 -7.22
C MET A 544 1.32 -32.46 -8.18
N PRO A 545 2.21 -32.37 -9.19
CA PRO A 545 2.00 -31.44 -10.29
C PRO A 545 0.70 -31.86 -10.97
N LYS A 546 -0.31 -30.98 -11.01
CA LYS A 546 -1.51 -31.25 -11.81
C LYS A 546 -1.08 -31.39 -13.27
N GLU A 547 -1.03 -32.63 -13.76
CA GLU A 547 -0.98 -32.90 -15.19
C GLU A 547 -2.25 -32.33 -15.81
N LYS A 548 -2.11 -31.63 -16.94
CA LYS A 548 -3.25 -31.41 -17.83
C LYS A 548 -3.69 -32.80 -18.33
N LYS A 549 -4.65 -33.43 -17.65
CA LYS A 549 -5.45 -34.48 -18.29
C LYS A 549 -6.29 -33.78 -19.35
N GLY A 550 -5.96 -34.07 -20.61
CA GLY A 550 -6.66 -33.58 -21.78
C GLY A 550 -8.15 -33.90 -21.71
N ASN A 551 -8.95 -32.86 -21.75
CA ASN A 551 -9.80 -32.53 -22.90
C ASN A 551 -10.07 -31.04 -22.76
N ILE A 552 -9.54 -30.24 -23.68
CA ILE A 552 -10.13 -28.94 -23.97
C ILE A 552 -11.43 -29.32 -24.68
N PRO A 553 -12.63 -29.13 -24.10
CA PRO A 553 -13.80 -29.07 -24.94
C PRO A 553 -13.54 -27.92 -25.91
N GLU A 554 -13.69 -28.17 -27.20
CA GLU A 554 -13.84 -27.11 -28.20
C GLU A 554 -14.64 -25.96 -27.58
N GLU A 555 -14.15 -24.75 -27.83
CA GLU A 555 -14.71 -23.46 -27.44
C GLU A 555 -16.24 -23.51 -27.34
N LYS A 556 -16.76 -23.88 -26.17
CA LYS A 556 -17.96 -23.24 -25.69
C LYS A 556 -17.44 -21.94 -25.14
N GLU A 557 -17.66 -20.88 -25.90
CA GLU A 557 -17.69 -19.51 -25.42
C GLU A 557 -18.17 -19.55 -23.97
N SER A 558 -17.20 -19.50 -23.06
CA SER A 558 -17.48 -19.12 -21.70
C SER A 558 -18.10 -17.74 -21.84
N ASN A 559 -19.34 -17.60 -21.38
CA ASN A 559 -20.01 -16.33 -21.14
C ASN A 559 -19.17 -15.51 -20.13
N TYR A 560 -17.98 -15.10 -20.54
CA TYR A 560 -17.28 -13.99 -19.95
C TYR A 560 -18.05 -12.77 -20.41
N LEU A 561 -18.63 -12.07 -19.44
CA LEU A 561 -19.10 -10.71 -19.64
C LEU A 561 -18.02 -9.98 -20.45
N ASN A 562 -18.43 -9.36 -21.55
CA ASN A 562 -17.50 -8.62 -22.39
C ASN A 562 -16.82 -7.50 -21.54
N PRO A 563 -15.68 -6.93 -21.96
CA PRO A 563 -15.00 -5.89 -21.19
C PRO A 563 -15.86 -4.68 -20.78
N GLU A 564 -16.89 -4.34 -21.56
CA GLU A 564 -17.88 -3.30 -21.26
C GLU A 564 -18.86 -3.76 -20.19
N GLU A 565 -19.38 -4.99 -20.26
CA GLU A 565 -20.26 -5.59 -19.25
C GLU A 565 -19.53 -5.82 -17.91
N MET A 566 -18.22 -6.15 -17.94
CA MET A 566 -17.39 -6.21 -16.73
C MET A 566 -17.10 -4.82 -16.15
N MET A 567 -16.98 -3.78 -16.98
CA MET A 567 -16.89 -2.40 -16.52
C MET A 567 -18.22 -1.94 -15.91
N GLU A 568 -19.35 -2.23 -16.55
CA GLU A 568 -20.68 -1.90 -16.06
C GLU A 568 -20.99 -2.61 -14.72
N TYR A 569 -20.66 -3.91 -14.62
CA TYR A 569 -20.76 -4.65 -13.36
C TYR A 569 -19.85 -4.08 -12.26
N ALA A 570 -18.61 -3.68 -12.60
CA ALA A 570 -17.68 -3.08 -11.67
C ALA A 570 -18.09 -1.67 -11.23
N GLU A 571 -18.66 -0.87 -12.13
CA GLU A 571 -19.20 0.46 -11.86
C GLU A 571 -20.46 0.37 -10.98
N GLY A 572 -21.36 -0.59 -11.26
CA GLY A 572 -22.52 -0.88 -10.43
C GLY A 572 -22.14 -1.31 -9.00
N HIS A 573 -21.15 -2.22 -8.88
CA HIS A 573 -20.62 -2.62 -7.56
C HIS A 573 -19.93 -1.48 -6.83
N LEU A 574 -19.16 -0.66 -7.54
CA LEU A 574 -18.47 0.50 -6.96
C LEU A 574 -19.48 1.54 -6.46
N GLY A 575 -20.55 1.78 -7.22
CA GLY A 575 -21.67 2.65 -6.83
C GLY A 575 -22.40 2.14 -5.58
N GLN A 576 -22.73 0.84 -5.54
CA GLN A 576 -23.37 0.21 -4.38
C GLN A 576 -22.47 0.30 -3.14
N GLN A 577 -21.16 0.06 -3.29
CA GLN A 577 -20.20 0.17 -2.19
C GLN A 577 -20.01 1.61 -1.71
N GLN A 578 -20.02 2.59 -2.61
CA GLN A 578 -20.01 4.01 -2.27
C GLN A 578 -21.26 4.39 -1.47
N ARG A 579 -22.45 3.93 -1.90
CA ARG A 579 -23.71 4.18 -1.18
C ARG A 579 -23.71 3.58 0.23
N VAL A 580 -23.22 2.34 0.39
CA VAL A 580 -23.07 1.70 1.71
C VAL A 580 -22.15 2.51 2.64
N ASN A 581 -21.07 3.07 2.11
CA ASN A 581 -20.14 3.88 2.89
C ASN A 581 -20.75 5.24 3.28
N GLU A 582 -21.53 5.85 2.39
CA GLU A 582 -22.26 7.09 2.67
C GLU A 582 -23.31 6.90 3.77
N ILE A 583 -24.13 5.84 3.67
CA ILE A 583 -25.14 5.50 4.69
C ILE A 583 -24.48 5.30 6.06
N LYS A 584 -23.36 4.57 6.12
CA LYS A 584 -22.59 4.37 7.36
C LYS A 584 -22.03 5.67 7.92
N ARG A 585 -21.65 6.63 7.08
CA ARG A 585 -21.17 7.94 7.52
C ARG A 585 -22.31 8.75 8.12
N GLU A 586 -23.46 8.80 7.45
CA GLU A 586 -24.65 9.53 7.92
C GLU A 586 -25.12 9.00 9.28
N LEU A 587 -25.20 7.68 9.45
CA LEU A 587 -25.53 7.06 10.74
C LEU A 587 -24.56 7.46 11.86
N ARG A 588 -23.25 7.53 11.60
CA ARG A 588 -22.26 7.99 12.58
C ARG A 588 -22.41 9.46 12.95
N GLU A 589 -22.73 10.32 11.98
CA GLU A 589 -22.94 11.75 12.26
C GLU A 589 -24.20 11.98 13.11
N ILE A 590 -25.24 11.16 12.92
CA ILE A 590 -26.42 11.16 13.79
C ILE A 590 -26.03 10.67 15.20
N GLU A 591 -25.34 9.53 15.29
CA GLU A 591 -24.90 8.92 16.56
C GLU A 591 -23.99 9.83 17.41
N LYS A 592 -23.16 10.65 16.75
CA LYS A 592 -22.33 11.69 17.42
C LYS A 592 -23.17 12.75 18.12
N LYS A 593 -24.32 13.13 17.56
CA LYS A 593 -25.19 14.18 18.12
C LYS A 593 -26.06 13.64 19.25
N THR A 594 -26.58 12.43 19.08
CA THR A 594 -27.36 11.73 20.10
C THR A 594 -27.25 10.23 19.84
N PRO A 595 -26.91 9.40 20.85
CA PRO A 595 -26.86 7.95 20.68
C PRO A 595 -28.17 7.40 20.08
N ILE A 596 -28.05 6.52 19.08
CA ILE A 596 -29.22 5.99 18.34
C ILE A 596 -30.16 5.21 19.28
N GLU A 597 -29.61 4.39 20.17
CA GLU A 597 -30.37 3.69 21.22
C GLU A 597 -31.15 4.66 22.11
N GLU A 598 -30.56 5.79 22.50
CA GLU A 598 -31.25 6.80 23.32
C GLU A 598 -32.42 7.45 22.57
N LEU A 599 -32.27 7.73 21.27
CA LEU A 599 -33.35 8.24 20.43
C LEU A 599 -34.51 7.24 20.35
N ARG A 600 -34.22 5.95 20.19
CA ARG A 600 -35.23 4.87 20.15
C ARG A 600 -35.94 4.67 21.47
N GLU A 601 -35.20 4.67 22.58
CA GLU A 601 -35.77 4.56 23.93
C GLU A 601 -36.74 5.71 24.23
N LYS A 602 -36.47 6.89 23.70
CA LYS A 602 -37.30 8.09 23.88
C LYS A 602 -38.38 8.29 22.82
N GLN A 603 -38.49 7.41 21.81
CA GLN A 603 -39.48 7.53 20.74
C GLN A 603 -40.91 7.65 21.30
N VAL A 604 -41.28 6.78 22.24
CA VAL A 604 -42.60 6.77 22.88
C VAL A 604 -42.89 8.08 23.61
N VAL A 605 -41.85 8.71 24.17
CA VAL A 605 -41.97 10.01 24.85
C VAL A 605 -42.26 11.10 23.83
N TYR A 606 -41.55 11.14 22.70
CA TYR A 606 -41.81 12.13 21.65
C TYR A 606 -43.19 11.96 21.01
N GLU A 607 -43.64 10.71 20.80
CA GLU A 607 -44.99 10.43 20.30
C GLU A 607 -46.08 10.88 21.29
N TYR A 608 -45.86 10.69 22.59
CA TYR A 608 -46.76 11.18 23.64
C TYR A 608 -46.82 12.71 23.66
N LEU A 609 -45.68 13.40 23.55
CA LEU A 609 -45.62 14.86 23.51
C LEU A 609 -46.42 15.46 22.34
N LEU A 610 -46.56 14.74 21.22
CA LEU A 610 -47.37 15.17 20.07
C LEU A 610 -48.86 14.85 20.18
N LYS A 611 -49.24 13.89 21.02
CA LYS A 611 -50.64 13.45 21.19
C LYS A 611 -51.32 14.07 22.41
N SER A 612 -50.54 14.66 23.32
CA SER A 612 -51.02 15.21 24.58
C SER A 612 -51.59 16.60 24.38
N GLU A 613 -52.88 16.77 24.68
CA GLU A 613 -53.57 18.08 24.67
C GLU A 613 -52.87 19.12 25.56
N GLU A 614 -52.23 18.69 26.65
CA GLU A 614 -51.46 19.55 27.59
C GLU A 614 -50.28 20.27 26.93
N TYR A 615 -49.75 19.77 25.79
CA TYR A 615 -48.55 20.32 25.13
C TYR A 615 -48.81 20.86 23.72
N ASN A 616 -50.05 20.79 23.23
CA ASN A 616 -50.41 21.26 21.89
C ASN A 616 -50.20 22.77 21.72
N ASP A 617 -50.32 23.54 22.81
CA ASP A 617 -50.13 25.00 22.84
C ASP A 617 -48.67 25.41 23.09
N GLU A 618 -47.74 24.45 23.24
CA GLU A 618 -46.32 24.70 23.44
C GLU A 618 -45.51 24.44 22.15
N PRO A 619 -45.43 25.40 21.22
CA PRO A 619 -44.89 25.19 19.87
C PRO A 619 -43.43 24.73 19.86
N VAL A 620 -42.66 25.08 20.89
CA VAL A 620 -41.24 24.68 21.03
C VAL A 620 -41.12 23.18 21.33
N ILE A 621 -41.97 22.65 22.22
CA ILE A 621 -41.97 21.23 22.59
C ILE A 621 -42.47 20.38 21.41
N VAL A 622 -43.55 20.83 20.77
CA VAL A 622 -44.11 20.17 19.58
C VAL A 622 -43.07 20.13 18.44
N LYS A 623 -42.38 21.24 18.20
CA LYS A 623 -41.32 21.31 17.17
C LYS A 623 -40.16 20.37 17.50
N TYR A 624 -39.67 20.37 18.73
CA TYR A 624 -38.60 19.49 19.16
C TYR A 624 -38.97 18.01 19.03
N ALA A 625 -40.18 17.62 19.46
CA ALA A 625 -40.65 16.25 19.33
C ALA A 625 -40.78 15.81 17.86
N LYS A 626 -41.25 16.68 16.96
CA LYS A 626 -41.29 16.42 15.51
C LYS A 626 -39.90 16.20 14.93
N GLU A 627 -38.94 17.08 15.22
CA GLU A 627 -37.56 16.96 14.72
C GLU A 627 -36.89 15.65 15.18
N LYS A 628 -37.14 15.23 16.42
CA LYS A 628 -36.60 13.97 16.94
C LYS A 628 -37.24 12.74 16.31
N LEU A 629 -38.56 12.74 16.11
CA LEU A 629 -39.25 11.65 15.42
C LEU A 629 -38.85 11.55 13.95
N GLU A 630 -38.63 12.68 13.28
CA GLU A 630 -38.10 12.71 11.91
C GLU A 630 -36.68 12.13 11.84
N THR A 631 -35.83 12.46 12.82
CA THR A 631 -34.49 11.87 12.94
C THR A 631 -34.55 10.35 13.13
N ILE A 632 -35.48 9.85 13.98
CA ILE A 632 -35.67 8.42 14.21
C ILE A 632 -36.12 7.72 12.92
N LYS A 633 -37.10 8.30 12.22
CA LYS A 633 -37.57 7.78 10.92
C LYS A 633 -36.44 7.71 9.90
N ARG A 634 -35.61 8.74 9.82
CA ARG A 634 -34.43 8.76 8.93
C ARG A 634 -33.43 7.65 9.27
N ILE A 635 -33.20 7.37 10.55
CA ILE A 635 -32.34 6.25 10.98
C ILE A 635 -32.91 4.91 10.50
N GLU A 636 -34.22 4.69 10.63
CA GLU A 636 -34.89 3.46 10.18
C GLU A 636 -34.81 3.29 8.66
N GLU A 637 -35.02 4.37 7.90
CA GLU A 637 -34.85 4.40 6.44
C GLU A 637 -33.41 4.03 6.06
N LEU A 638 -32.40 4.66 6.68
CA LEU A 638 -30.99 4.38 6.41
C LEU A 638 -30.60 2.93 6.77
N GLN A 639 -31.15 2.38 7.85
CA GLN A 639 -30.90 0.99 8.22
C GLN A 639 -31.56 0.01 7.23
N LYS A 640 -32.77 0.32 6.77
CA LYS A 640 -33.46 -0.44 5.72
C LYS A 640 -32.70 -0.36 4.40
N GLU A 641 -32.25 0.81 3.98
CA GLU A 641 -31.40 1.00 2.79
C GLU A 641 -30.09 0.19 2.91
N LEU A 642 -29.48 0.18 4.09
CA LEU A 642 -28.26 -0.60 4.36
C LEU A 642 -28.51 -2.11 4.28
N GLU A 643 -29.68 -2.57 4.74
CA GLU A 643 -30.08 -3.97 4.68
C GLU A 643 -30.42 -4.39 3.24
N THR A 644 -31.17 -3.59 2.50
CA THR A 644 -31.44 -3.79 1.07
C THR A 644 -30.14 -3.85 0.27
N ALA A 645 -29.23 -2.89 0.46
CA ALA A 645 -27.93 -2.87 -0.22
C ALA A 645 -27.00 -4.04 0.18
N ARG A 646 -27.25 -4.72 1.31
CA ARG A 646 -26.54 -5.94 1.70
C ARG A 646 -27.17 -7.21 1.11
N ASN A 647 -28.49 -7.20 0.94
CA ASN A 647 -29.27 -8.33 0.45
C ASN A 647 -29.35 -8.38 -1.09
N GLU A 648 -29.21 -7.24 -1.76
CA GLU A 648 -28.90 -7.11 -3.18
C GLU A 648 -27.45 -7.59 -3.44
N LYS A 649 -27.20 -8.88 -3.25
CA LYS A 649 -26.10 -9.53 -3.96
C LYS A 649 -26.51 -9.54 -5.43
N ILE A 650 -25.82 -8.75 -6.25
CA ILE A 650 -25.88 -8.93 -7.70
C ILE A 650 -25.37 -10.35 -7.96
N SER A 651 -26.29 -11.27 -8.18
CA SER A 651 -25.95 -12.61 -8.61
C SER A 651 -25.38 -12.49 -10.02
N PRO A 652 -24.25 -13.14 -10.34
CA PRO A 652 -23.76 -13.20 -11.73
C PRO A 652 -24.80 -13.72 -12.72
N SER A 653 -25.85 -14.38 -12.22
CA SER A 653 -26.95 -14.96 -13.02
C SER A 653 -28.06 -13.98 -13.41
N SER A 654 -28.05 -12.71 -12.97
CA SER A 654 -29.10 -11.73 -13.34
C SER A 654 -28.70 -10.80 -14.50
N VAL A 655 -27.53 -11.05 -15.10
CA VAL A 655 -27.00 -10.36 -16.30
C VAL A 655 -26.81 -11.37 -17.46
N LEU A 656 -27.31 -12.60 -17.28
CA LEU A 656 -27.57 -13.58 -18.34
C LEU A 656 -29.07 -13.55 -18.64
#